data_AF-A0A2D6HEI8-F1
#
_entry.id   AF-A0A2D6HEI8-F1
#
_cell.length_a   1.000
_cell.length_b   1.000
_cell.length_c   1.000
_cell.angle_alpha   90.00
_cell.angle_beta   90.00
_cell.angle_gamma   90.00
#
_symmetry.space_group_name_H-M   'P 1'
#
loop_
_entity.id
_entity.type
_entity.pdbx_description
1 polymer ?
#
loop_
_entity_poly.entity_id
_entity_poly.type
_entity_poly.pdbx_seq_one_letter_code
_entity_poly.pdbx_strand_id
1 'polypeptide(L)'
;MERGVPRRGPRPGPRHRARGARPPRGRRALSRGRSPPRRPDPLRGLRARSHRRRRGRRRGGRRVSAPHVVILASAGTGKTYQLSGRFIDLLLAGAAQERILATTFTRKAAGEILERVLERLIEAVDSPAERAALAEGRAFGGTFDGEQAQRLLERLAGRLQRFEVRTIDSFFVTLCQVFGTDLDLAPTWALADEYALSALREEALSRVLAEADEQDFADLLRELSAKGAAARRVRATLAEVIKGGRALFLESPAQAWWRVEPPGEPEGLAEALAALEGADLPRTQAGGVMRSWAGARERLVAHAREGSWLEAVKGGFLQKYLAGEECFDKKPIPATLVPVLDVLREAAAHALLTRLDERNRRSRELLERYERVLRALKRERGAYAFDDLPRALAPIETGASGPIEERDLDLSLRLDARIDHLLLDEFQDTAPVQWRVLGPMAEELAADGTGGRSLFCVGDVKQSIYGWRAAEPRLLEALGDALHIEPTRLALNYRSSPVVLGALGRVFGSLGENAALAADGPGPLMLAAERFTATFEEPRAARTLPGAVELREAGGGRARGLEGEPTLGDRPRRGARGGHGGCPARGHHCRPRPQPQADPRLDRCPAAQGAARQRRGRQPARGLGGGAARALAPAPRRPPFRSSGGLPPDELSLRGSPG
;
A
#
# COMPACT_ATOMS: atom_id res chain seq x y z
N MET A 1 -10.14 12.28 88.43
CA MET A 1 -11.56 12.65 88.35
C MET A 1 -12.17 11.73 87.29
N GLU A 2 -12.84 10.66 87.72
CA GLU A 2 -14.29 10.58 87.99
C GLU A 2 -15.09 10.33 86.68
N ARG A 3 -15.50 9.06 86.45
CA ARG A 3 -16.83 8.45 86.70
C ARG A 3 -17.83 8.68 85.54
N GLY A 4 -18.34 7.59 84.94
CA GLY A 4 -19.41 7.63 83.92
C GLY A 4 -19.66 6.27 83.22
N VAL A 5 -20.68 5.53 83.67
CA VAL A 5 -21.01 4.11 83.37
C VAL A 5 -22.51 3.90 83.75
N PRO A 6 -23.38 3.01 83.17
CA PRO A 6 -23.22 1.97 82.12
C PRO A 6 -24.38 1.90 81.04
N ARG A 7 -24.45 0.77 80.30
CA ARG A 7 -25.65 0.14 79.62
C ARG A 7 -26.11 0.78 78.29
N ARG A 8 -26.57 0.05 77.26
CA ARG A 8 -26.87 -1.40 77.02
C ARG A 8 -26.48 -1.76 75.55
N GLY A 9 -26.25 -3.06 75.25
CA GLY A 9 -26.01 -3.57 73.87
C GLY A 9 -27.29 -4.06 73.16
N PRO A 10 -27.20 -4.55 71.89
CA PRO A 10 -26.87 -5.97 71.72
C PRO A 10 -26.08 -6.40 70.44
N ARG A 11 -25.07 -7.27 70.65
CA ARG A 11 -24.75 -8.57 69.98
C ARG A 11 -24.60 -8.69 68.42
N PRO A 12 -23.84 -9.68 67.90
CA PRO A 12 -22.70 -9.34 67.03
C PRO A 12 -22.55 -10.07 65.67
N GLY A 13 -21.62 -9.57 64.84
CA GLY A 13 -20.99 -10.27 63.71
C GLY A 13 -19.51 -9.84 63.52
N PRO A 14 -18.59 -10.63 62.93
CA PRO A 14 -17.16 -10.53 63.28
C PRO A 14 -16.18 -10.08 62.17
N ARG A 15 -15.21 -9.23 62.56
CA ARG A 15 -13.82 -9.08 62.06
C ARG A 15 -13.66 -8.61 60.58
N HIS A 16 -12.83 -7.61 60.27
CA HIS A 16 -11.36 -7.64 60.42
C HIS A 16 -10.72 -6.28 60.76
N ARG A 17 -9.42 -6.30 61.13
CA ARG A 17 -8.65 -5.15 61.66
C ARG A 17 -8.11 -4.21 60.56
N ALA A 18 -7.86 -2.95 60.93
CA ALA A 18 -7.14 -1.99 60.10
C ALA A 18 -6.21 -1.05 60.91
N ARG A 19 -5.08 -0.67 60.28
CA ARG A 19 -4.16 0.45 60.58
C ARG A 19 -3.35 0.43 61.90
N GLY A 20 -2.02 0.53 61.75
CA GLY A 20 -1.06 1.00 62.74
C GLY A 20 -0.14 2.06 62.10
N ALA A 21 0.59 2.84 62.92
CA ALA A 21 1.44 3.95 62.47
C ALA A 21 2.95 3.57 62.40
N ARG A 22 3.76 4.47 61.83
CA ARG A 22 5.22 4.31 61.59
C ARG A 22 6.07 4.55 62.86
N PRO A 23 7.36 4.13 62.89
CA PRO A 23 8.42 5.07 62.49
C PRO A 23 9.40 4.49 61.40
N PRO A 24 10.72 4.77 61.34
CA PRO A 24 11.30 5.47 60.18
C PRO A 24 12.25 4.64 59.27
N ARG A 25 12.85 5.31 58.28
CA ARG A 25 13.50 4.74 57.08
C ARG A 25 15.02 4.51 57.21
N GLY A 26 15.54 3.54 56.45
CA GLY A 26 16.97 3.41 56.15
C GLY A 26 17.26 2.93 54.71
N ARG A 27 18.09 3.71 53.99
CA ARG A 27 18.88 3.39 52.76
C ARG A 27 18.21 2.83 51.49
N ARG A 28 18.28 3.66 50.43
CA ARG A 28 18.58 3.39 49.00
C ARG A 28 18.02 2.12 48.31
N ALA A 29 17.20 2.35 47.28
CA ALA A 29 17.01 1.46 46.13
C ALA A 29 16.91 2.29 44.83
N LEU A 30 17.29 1.70 43.68
CA LEU A 30 17.43 2.39 42.39
C LEU A 30 16.07 2.62 41.69
N SER A 31 15.90 3.78 41.05
CA SER A 31 14.72 4.12 40.26
C SER A 31 14.72 3.43 38.90
N ARG A 32 13.93 2.36 38.74
CA ARG A 32 13.58 1.83 37.42
C ARG A 32 12.66 2.82 36.68
N GLY A 33 12.87 2.99 35.39
CA GLY A 33 12.11 3.93 34.55
C GLY A 33 10.61 3.61 34.51
N ARG A 34 9.78 4.66 34.39
CA ARG A 34 8.35 4.51 34.14
C ARG A 34 8.13 4.09 32.68
N SER A 35 7.34 3.06 32.45
CA SER A 35 6.80 2.77 31.11
C SER A 35 5.95 3.95 30.61
N PRO A 36 5.95 4.26 29.30
CA PRO A 36 5.09 5.31 28.75
C PRO A 36 3.60 4.97 28.96
N PRO A 37 2.72 5.98 29.03
CA PRO A 37 1.28 5.75 29.14
C PRO A 37 0.75 4.98 27.92
N ARG A 38 -0.13 4.00 28.14
CA ARG A 38 -0.84 3.32 27.06
C ARG A 38 -1.64 4.35 26.25
N ARG A 39 -1.56 4.28 24.92
CA ARG A 39 -2.38 5.12 24.01
C ARG A 39 -3.87 4.91 24.34
N PRO A 40 -4.71 5.97 24.33
CA PRO A 40 -6.15 5.80 24.44
C PRO A 40 -6.72 5.10 23.20
N ASP A 41 -7.71 4.23 23.39
CA ASP A 41 -8.51 3.61 22.32
C ASP A 41 -9.37 4.72 21.63
N PRO A 42 -9.12 5.08 20.36
CA PRO A 42 -9.87 6.14 19.68
C PRO A 42 -11.30 5.71 19.32
N LEU A 43 -11.59 4.41 19.29
CA LEU A 43 -12.88 3.85 18.87
C LEU A 43 -13.87 3.68 20.03
N ARG A 44 -13.50 4.05 21.26
CA ARG A 44 -14.32 3.85 22.47
C ARG A 44 -15.70 4.55 22.40
N GLY A 45 -15.83 5.60 21.58
CA GLY A 45 -17.11 6.30 21.33
C GLY A 45 -18.10 5.54 20.44
N LEU A 46 -17.62 4.75 19.47
CA LEU A 46 -18.45 3.98 18.52
C LEU A 46 -19.27 2.91 19.23
N ARG A 47 -18.63 2.16 20.14
CA ARG A 47 -19.20 1.01 20.88
C ARG A 47 -20.50 1.35 21.64
N ALA A 48 -20.76 2.62 21.96
CA ALA A 48 -21.90 3.06 22.75
C ALA A 48 -23.17 3.39 21.93
N ARG A 49 -23.05 3.71 20.63
CA ARG A 49 -24.17 4.26 19.84
C ARG A 49 -24.85 3.24 18.91
N SER A 50 -24.09 2.35 18.27
CA SER A 50 -24.62 1.33 17.35
C SER A 50 -25.54 0.31 18.04
N HIS A 51 -25.10 -0.25 19.17
CA HIS A 51 -25.82 -1.32 19.89
C HIS A 51 -27.24 -0.97 20.38
N ARG A 52 -27.61 0.31 20.49
CA ARG A 52 -28.91 0.73 21.08
C ARG A 52 -30.12 0.73 20.14
N ARG A 53 -29.95 0.54 18.82
CA ARG A 53 -31.04 0.77 17.83
C ARG A 53 -31.41 -0.38 16.88
N ARG A 54 -31.16 -1.66 17.22
CA ARG A 54 -31.63 -2.80 16.38
C ARG A 54 -32.11 -4.07 17.10
N ARG A 55 -32.88 -3.96 18.19
CA ARG A 55 -33.73 -5.08 18.70
C ARG A 55 -34.97 -5.34 17.81
N GLY A 56 -34.75 -5.50 16.50
CA GLY A 56 -35.79 -5.91 15.55
C GLY A 56 -35.99 -7.42 15.56
N ARG A 57 -37.24 -7.89 15.74
CA ARG A 57 -37.61 -9.32 15.71
C ARG A 57 -37.37 -9.94 14.32
N ARG A 58 -36.16 -10.43 14.05
CA ARG A 58 -35.91 -11.40 12.95
C ARG A 58 -36.34 -12.80 13.42
N ARG A 59 -37.07 -13.55 12.59
CA ARG A 59 -37.73 -14.81 12.98
C ARG A 59 -36.73 -15.97 13.14
N GLY A 60 -36.59 -16.46 14.38
CA GLY A 60 -36.86 -17.86 14.75
C GLY A 60 -36.06 -19.03 14.13
N GLY A 61 -35.15 -18.80 13.20
CA GLY A 61 -34.26 -19.85 12.67
C GLY A 61 -33.04 -20.04 13.57
N ARG A 62 -32.67 -21.30 13.85
CA ARG A 62 -31.41 -21.66 14.53
C ARG A 62 -30.23 -21.43 13.57
N ARG A 63 -29.81 -20.17 13.40
CA ARG A 63 -28.62 -19.82 12.60
C ARG A 63 -27.40 -20.57 13.15
N VAL A 64 -26.62 -21.15 12.24
CA VAL A 64 -25.30 -21.69 12.58
C VAL A 64 -24.34 -20.51 12.75
N SER A 65 -23.49 -20.56 13.78
CA SER A 65 -22.52 -19.51 14.07
C SER A 65 -21.31 -19.64 13.15
N ALA A 66 -21.07 -18.65 12.29
CA ALA A 66 -19.94 -18.64 11.38
C ALA A 66 -18.75 -17.89 11.99
N PRO A 67 -17.67 -18.57 12.44
CA PRO A 67 -16.57 -17.89 13.13
C PRO A 67 -15.74 -17.09 12.13
N HIS A 68 -15.12 -16.01 12.62
CA HIS A 68 -14.18 -15.20 11.85
C HIS A 68 -12.84 -15.95 11.72
N VAL A 69 -12.23 -15.93 10.54
CA VAL A 69 -11.00 -16.70 10.26
C VAL A 69 -10.00 -15.83 9.50
N VAL A 70 -8.76 -15.82 9.97
CA VAL A 70 -7.59 -15.32 9.22
C VAL A 70 -6.65 -16.50 8.98
N ILE A 71 -6.22 -16.71 7.74
CA ILE A 71 -5.36 -17.83 7.34
C ILE A 71 -4.07 -17.32 6.69
N LEU A 72 -2.94 -17.66 7.29
CA LEU A 72 -1.60 -17.45 6.75
C LEU A 72 -1.19 -18.72 5.98
N ALA A 73 -1.22 -18.65 4.65
CA ALA A 73 -1.28 -19.81 3.78
C ALA A 73 -0.17 -19.82 2.71
N SER A 74 0.95 -20.48 3.02
CA SER A 74 2.09 -20.62 2.10
C SER A 74 1.71 -21.19 0.72
N ALA A 75 2.55 -20.97 -0.29
CA ALA A 75 2.27 -21.41 -1.66
C ALA A 75 1.90 -22.91 -1.72
N GLY A 76 0.82 -23.24 -2.43
CA GLY A 76 0.34 -24.63 -2.61
C GLY A 76 -0.38 -25.25 -1.40
N THR A 77 -0.66 -24.50 -0.34
CA THR A 77 -1.33 -25.02 0.89
C THR A 77 -2.86 -25.13 0.80
N GLY A 78 -3.48 -24.61 -0.27
CA GLY A 78 -4.92 -24.77 -0.53
C GLY A 78 -5.79 -23.54 -0.26
N LYS A 79 -5.25 -22.31 -0.30
CA LYS A 79 -6.00 -21.03 -0.21
C LYS A 79 -7.41 -21.11 -0.85
N THR A 80 -7.45 -21.38 -2.15
CA THR A 80 -8.67 -21.44 -2.98
C THR A 80 -9.61 -22.59 -2.60
N TYR A 81 -9.09 -23.70 -2.07
CA TYR A 81 -9.91 -24.82 -1.58
C TYR A 81 -10.59 -24.46 -0.26
N GLN A 82 -9.89 -23.78 0.65
CA GLN A 82 -10.48 -23.26 1.89
C GLN A 82 -11.55 -22.20 1.58
N LEU A 83 -11.27 -21.25 0.68
CA LEU A 83 -12.21 -20.20 0.31
C LEU A 83 -13.46 -20.74 -0.42
N SER A 84 -13.31 -21.58 -1.44
CA SER A 84 -14.46 -22.18 -2.15
C SER A 84 -15.29 -23.09 -1.22
N GLY A 85 -14.64 -23.84 -0.31
CA GLY A 85 -15.32 -24.62 0.72
C GLY A 85 -16.15 -23.72 1.63
N ARG A 86 -15.53 -22.65 2.16
CA ARG A 86 -16.20 -21.65 3.01
C ARG A 86 -17.37 -20.95 2.31
N PHE A 87 -17.29 -20.72 1.00
CA PHE A 87 -18.39 -20.15 0.21
C PHE A 87 -19.59 -21.12 0.13
N ILE A 88 -19.34 -22.40 -0.17
CA ILE A 88 -20.36 -23.45 -0.21
C ILE A 88 -21.00 -23.64 1.18
N ASP A 89 -20.18 -23.68 2.23
CA ASP A 89 -20.57 -23.75 3.64
C ASP A 89 -21.61 -22.67 4.00
N LEU A 90 -21.33 -21.42 3.65
CA LEU A 90 -22.24 -20.29 3.93
C LEU A 90 -23.56 -20.42 3.18
N LEU A 91 -23.53 -20.86 1.91
CA LEU A 91 -24.71 -21.11 1.11
C LEU A 91 -25.60 -22.24 1.64
N LEU A 92 -25.00 -23.26 2.26
CA LEU A 92 -25.66 -24.38 2.95
C LEU A 92 -26.22 -23.96 4.33
N ALA A 93 -25.51 -23.11 5.06
CA ALA A 93 -26.00 -22.47 6.29
C ALA A 93 -27.17 -21.48 6.05
N GLY A 94 -27.60 -21.31 4.79
CA GLY A 94 -28.76 -20.52 4.40
C GLY A 94 -28.46 -19.05 4.06
N ALA A 95 -27.19 -18.67 3.91
CA ALA A 95 -26.85 -17.35 3.38
C ALA A 95 -27.31 -17.22 1.92
N ALA A 96 -27.72 -16.01 1.54
CA ALA A 96 -28.00 -15.66 0.16
C ALA A 96 -26.68 -15.30 -0.54
N GLN A 97 -26.47 -15.76 -1.77
CA GLN A 97 -25.23 -15.54 -2.53
C GLN A 97 -24.94 -14.04 -2.72
N GLU A 98 -25.97 -13.21 -2.88
CA GLU A 98 -25.86 -11.75 -2.96
C GLU A 98 -25.52 -11.06 -1.62
N ARG A 99 -25.28 -11.82 -0.54
CA ARG A 99 -24.80 -11.34 0.77
C ARG A 99 -23.43 -11.91 1.17
N ILE A 100 -22.78 -12.68 0.28
CA ILE A 100 -21.43 -13.23 0.45
C ILE A 100 -20.50 -12.53 -0.56
N LEU A 101 -19.82 -11.48 -0.14
CA LEU A 101 -18.83 -10.79 -0.97
C LEU A 101 -17.50 -11.54 -0.89
N ALA A 102 -17.03 -12.07 -2.02
CA ALA A 102 -15.68 -12.61 -2.17
C ALA A 102 -14.84 -11.68 -3.06
N THR A 103 -13.77 -11.12 -2.50
CA THR A 103 -12.84 -10.24 -3.22
C THR A 103 -11.43 -10.80 -3.26
N THR A 104 -10.79 -10.63 -4.43
CA THR A 104 -9.40 -11.00 -4.69
C THR A 104 -8.71 -9.90 -5.50
N PHE A 105 -7.42 -10.03 -5.79
CA PHE A 105 -6.65 -9.01 -6.49
C PHE A 105 -6.85 -9.01 -8.02
N THR A 106 -7.06 -10.17 -8.64
CA THR A 106 -7.08 -10.30 -10.12
C THR A 106 -8.41 -10.83 -10.67
N ARG A 107 -8.79 -10.40 -11.88
CA ARG A 107 -10.00 -10.90 -12.57
C ARG A 107 -9.93 -12.40 -12.85
N LYS A 108 -8.72 -12.96 -13.02
CA LYS A 108 -8.50 -14.40 -13.21
C LYS A 108 -8.82 -15.17 -11.94
N ALA A 109 -8.27 -14.76 -10.80
CA ALA A 109 -8.58 -15.37 -9.49
C ALA A 109 -10.07 -15.27 -9.14
N ALA A 110 -10.74 -14.15 -9.51
CA ALA A 110 -12.19 -14.02 -9.29
C ALA A 110 -12.99 -15.03 -10.14
N GLY A 111 -12.55 -15.30 -11.37
CA GLY A 111 -13.10 -16.38 -12.20
C GLY A 111 -12.84 -17.77 -11.59
N GLU A 112 -11.60 -18.04 -11.19
CA GLU A 112 -11.19 -19.32 -10.57
C GLU A 112 -11.96 -19.62 -9.27
N ILE A 113 -12.26 -18.61 -8.45
CA ILE A 113 -13.09 -18.79 -7.24
C ILE A 113 -14.51 -19.23 -7.60
N LEU A 114 -15.13 -18.60 -8.60
CA LEU A 114 -16.49 -18.94 -9.05
C LEU A 114 -16.53 -20.32 -9.70
N GLU A 115 -15.58 -20.59 -10.60
CA GLU A 115 -15.38 -21.88 -11.26
C GLU A 115 -15.23 -23.00 -10.21
N ARG A 116 -14.34 -22.81 -9.21
CA ARG A 116 -14.08 -23.79 -8.17
C ARG A 116 -15.25 -24.06 -7.23
N VAL A 117 -16.17 -23.10 -7.04
CA VAL A 117 -17.42 -23.30 -6.30
C VAL A 117 -18.41 -24.14 -7.11
N LEU A 118 -18.46 -23.96 -8.44
CA LEU A 118 -19.35 -24.73 -9.32
C LEU A 118 -18.83 -26.15 -9.57
N GLU A 119 -17.54 -26.31 -9.88
CA GLU A 119 -16.86 -27.60 -10.04
C GLU A 119 -17.16 -28.53 -8.86
N ARG A 120 -16.86 -28.07 -7.63
CA ARG A 120 -17.01 -28.88 -6.41
C ARG A 120 -18.46 -29.25 -6.09
N LEU A 121 -19.43 -28.49 -6.59
CA LEU A 121 -20.84 -28.83 -6.44
C LEU A 121 -21.31 -29.83 -7.50
N ILE A 122 -20.75 -29.80 -8.71
CA ILE A 122 -20.95 -30.83 -9.74
C ILE A 122 -20.32 -32.15 -9.27
N GLU A 123 -19.04 -32.11 -8.88
CA GLU A 123 -18.30 -33.25 -8.31
C GLU A 123 -19.05 -33.88 -7.11
N ALA A 124 -19.62 -33.05 -6.23
CA ALA A 124 -20.42 -33.52 -5.10
C ALA A 124 -21.80 -34.09 -5.48
N VAL A 125 -22.42 -33.66 -6.59
CA VAL A 125 -23.64 -34.30 -7.09
C VAL A 125 -23.32 -35.72 -7.56
N ASP A 126 -22.29 -35.89 -8.39
CA ASP A 126 -22.01 -37.18 -9.03
C ASP A 126 -21.26 -38.16 -8.12
N SER A 127 -20.28 -37.71 -7.34
CA SER A 127 -19.39 -38.55 -6.53
C SER A 127 -19.76 -38.53 -5.04
N PRO A 128 -20.18 -39.67 -4.43
CA PRO A 128 -20.36 -39.78 -2.99
C PRO A 128 -19.09 -39.50 -2.18
N ALA A 129 -17.90 -39.73 -2.75
CA ALA A 129 -16.62 -39.50 -2.09
C ALA A 129 -16.28 -38.00 -2.02
N GLU A 130 -16.47 -37.25 -3.11
CA GLU A 130 -16.28 -35.79 -3.08
C GLU A 130 -17.39 -35.10 -2.27
N ARG A 131 -18.61 -35.66 -2.29
CA ARG A 131 -19.70 -35.26 -1.39
C ARG A 131 -19.31 -35.44 0.08
N ALA A 132 -18.66 -36.55 0.44
CA ALA A 132 -18.15 -36.80 1.79
C ALA A 132 -16.98 -35.86 2.14
N ALA A 133 -15.99 -35.67 1.27
CA ALA A 133 -14.88 -34.74 1.50
C ALA A 133 -15.35 -33.28 1.66
N LEU A 134 -16.31 -32.85 0.83
CA LEU A 134 -16.97 -31.56 0.96
C LEU A 134 -17.87 -31.47 2.21
N ALA A 135 -18.36 -32.60 2.74
CA ALA A 135 -19.15 -32.66 3.97
C ALA A 135 -18.30 -32.69 5.26
N GLU A 136 -17.09 -33.27 5.21
CA GLU A 136 -16.11 -33.32 6.29
C GLU A 136 -15.36 -31.99 6.45
N GLY A 137 -15.00 -31.33 5.34
CA GLY A 137 -14.30 -30.05 5.35
C GLY A 137 -15.12 -28.83 5.78
N ARG A 138 -16.29 -29.02 6.41
CA ARG A 138 -17.26 -27.97 6.74
C ARG A 138 -17.03 -27.36 8.10
N ALA A 139 -16.94 -26.04 8.16
CA ALA A 139 -16.87 -25.27 9.40
C ALA A 139 -18.20 -25.28 10.20
N PHE A 140 -19.32 -25.70 9.59
CA PHE A 140 -20.67 -25.49 10.12
C PHE A 140 -21.45 -26.78 10.46
N GLY A 141 -20.95 -27.95 10.06
CA GLY A 141 -21.63 -29.24 10.29
C GLY A 141 -23.00 -29.36 9.60
N GLY A 142 -23.87 -30.21 10.16
CA GLY A 142 -25.16 -30.59 9.56
C GLY A 142 -25.06 -31.77 8.59
N THR A 143 -26.13 -32.11 7.88
CA THR A 143 -26.08 -33.08 6.76
C THR A 143 -25.67 -32.38 5.46
N PHE A 144 -25.16 -33.14 4.49
CA PHE A 144 -24.98 -32.69 3.10
C PHE A 144 -25.19 -33.90 2.17
N ASP A 145 -26.39 -34.01 1.61
CA ASP A 145 -26.77 -35.09 0.70
C ASP A 145 -26.74 -34.64 -0.79
N GLY A 146 -26.92 -35.60 -1.71
CA GLY A 146 -26.83 -35.32 -3.16
C GLY A 146 -27.98 -34.45 -3.67
N GLU A 147 -29.15 -34.52 -3.04
CA GLU A 147 -30.31 -33.69 -3.40
C GLU A 147 -30.11 -32.25 -2.90
N GLN A 148 -29.47 -32.06 -1.75
CA GLN A 148 -28.99 -30.75 -1.27
C GLN A 148 -27.91 -30.17 -2.19
N ALA A 149 -26.94 -30.97 -2.64
CA ALA A 149 -25.92 -30.57 -3.61
C ALA A 149 -26.55 -30.13 -4.94
N GLN A 150 -27.48 -30.92 -5.49
CA GLN A 150 -28.17 -30.63 -6.75
C GLN A 150 -29.03 -29.37 -6.65
N ARG A 151 -29.92 -29.26 -5.65
CA ARG A 151 -30.76 -28.07 -5.44
C ARG A 151 -29.93 -26.81 -5.21
N LEU A 152 -28.75 -26.94 -4.60
CA LEU A 152 -27.80 -25.83 -4.47
C LEU A 152 -27.23 -25.45 -5.84
N LEU A 153 -26.68 -26.40 -6.60
CA LEU A 153 -26.12 -26.19 -7.93
C LEU A 153 -27.14 -25.54 -8.89
N GLU A 154 -28.36 -26.05 -8.96
CA GLU A 154 -29.47 -25.49 -9.76
C GLU A 154 -29.80 -24.04 -9.37
N ARG A 155 -29.90 -23.76 -8.05
CA ARG A 155 -30.17 -22.42 -7.50
C ARG A 155 -29.09 -21.40 -7.88
N LEU A 156 -27.82 -21.83 -7.89
CA LEU A 156 -26.67 -21.01 -8.23
C LEU A 156 -26.56 -20.80 -9.75
N ALA A 157 -26.61 -21.88 -10.54
CA ALA A 157 -26.51 -21.86 -12.00
C ALA A 157 -27.65 -21.04 -12.64
N GLY A 158 -28.87 -21.13 -12.11
CA GLY A 158 -29.99 -20.29 -12.56
C GLY A 158 -29.89 -18.80 -12.19
N ARG A 159 -28.87 -18.39 -11.42
CA ARG A 159 -28.71 -17.02 -10.88
C ARG A 159 -27.26 -16.55 -10.77
N LEU A 160 -26.37 -17.01 -11.66
CA LEU A 160 -24.92 -16.71 -11.64
C LEU A 160 -24.60 -15.21 -11.53
N GLN A 161 -25.44 -14.35 -12.12
CA GLN A 161 -25.32 -12.88 -12.08
C GLN A 161 -25.51 -12.25 -10.68
N ARG A 162 -25.82 -13.04 -9.65
CA ARG A 162 -25.89 -12.61 -8.24
C ARG A 162 -24.70 -13.08 -7.39
N PHE A 163 -23.70 -13.72 -7.97
CA PHE A 163 -22.44 -13.99 -7.26
C PHE A 163 -21.67 -12.69 -7.06
N GLU A 164 -21.50 -12.29 -5.81
CA GLU A 164 -20.63 -11.18 -5.43
C GLU A 164 -19.15 -11.63 -5.37
N VAL A 165 -18.67 -12.30 -6.43
CA VAL A 165 -17.26 -12.70 -6.61
C VAL A 165 -16.61 -11.76 -7.62
N ARG A 166 -15.61 -10.97 -7.21
CA ARG A 166 -14.98 -9.94 -8.07
C ARG A 166 -13.60 -9.50 -7.55
N THR A 167 -12.94 -8.57 -8.26
CA THR A 167 -11.77 -7.90 -7.68
C THR A 167 -12.18 -6.80 -6.71
N ILE A 168 -11.29 -6.47 -5.78
CA ILE A 168 -11.42 -5.29 -4.89
C ILE A 168 -11.71 -4.03 -5.71
N ASP A 169 -10.94 -3.78 -6.77
CA ASP A 169 -11.11 -2.61 -7.64
C ASP A 169 -12.49 -2.59 -8.34
N SER A 170 -13.00 -3.74 -8.81
CA SER A 170 -14.34 -3.83 -9.42
C SER A 170 -15.48 -3.67 -8.42
N PHE A 171 -15.28 -4.08 -7.16
CA PHE A 171 -16.21 -3.76 -6.08
C PHE A 171 -16.27 -2.24 -5.85
N PHE A 172 -15.13 -1.56 -5.73
CA PHE A 172 -15.09 -0.10 -5.56
C PHE A 172 -15.64 0.68 -6.76
N VAL A 173 -15.40 0.25 -8.00
CA VAL A 173 -16.08 0.81 -9.19
C VAL A 173 -17.61 0.72 -9.03
N THR A 174 -18.13 -0.41 -8.54
CA THR A 174 -19.57 -0.58 -8.31
C THR A 174 -20.08 0.35 -7.21
N LEU A 175 -19.33 0.52 -6.11
CA LEU A 175 -19.70 1.45 -5.05
C LEU A 175 -19.70 2.91 -5.53
N CYS A 176 -18.69 3.34 -6.29
CA CYS A 176 -18.62 4.69 -6.87
C CYS A 176 -19.69 4.95 -7.94
N GLN A 177 -20.24 3.91 -8.59
CA GLN A 177 -21.39 4.02 -9.49
C GLN A 177 -22.71 4.16 -8.71
N VAL A 178 -22.87 3.46 -7.58
CA VAL A 178 -24.09 3.49 -6.75
C VAL A 178 -24.16 4.75 -5.87
N PHE A 179 -23.01 5.23 -5.38
CA PHE A 179 -22.92 6.35 -4.44
C PHE A 179 -22.29 7.62 -5.03
N GLY A 180 -22.13 7.73 -6.36
CA GLY A 180 -21.37 8.83 -6.99
C GLY A 180 -21.77 10.25 -6.53
N THR A 181 -23.07 10.50 -6.34
CA THR A 181 -23.62 11.75 -5.80
C THR A 181 -23.19 12.02 -4.36
N ASP A 182 -23.13 10.97 -3.52
CA ASP A 182 -22.74 11.06 -2.12
C ASP A 182 -21.21 11.22 -1.96
N LEU A 183 -20.44 10.92 -3.01
CA LEU A 183 -18.97 10.87 -3.01
C LEU A 183 -18.28 12.10 -3.66
N ASP A 184 -19.05 13.15 -3.99
CA ASP A 184 -18.63 14.33 -4.77
C ASP A 184 -18.02 14.02 -6.16
N LEU A 185 -18.34 12.85 -6.72
CA LEU A 185 -17.90 12.47 -8.07
C LEU A 185 -18.69 13.25 -9.14
N ALA A 186 -18.16 13.30 -10.36
CA ALA A 186 -18.89 13.81 -11.51
C ALA A 186 -20.12 12.93 -11.80
N PRO A 187 -21.29 13.51 -12.15
CA PRO A 187 -22.51 12.73 -12.44
C PRO A 187 -22.33 11.69 -13.57
N THR A 188 -21.44 11.99 -14.52
CA THR A 188 -20.91 11.05 -15.51
C THR A 188 -19.41 10.99 -15.33
N TRP A 189 -18.87 9.82 -15.01
CA TRP A 189 -17.43 9.63 -14.82
C TRP A 189 -16.90 8.36 -15.49
N ALA A 190 -15.61 8.37 -15.83
CA ALA A 190 -14.88 7.25 -16.38
C ALA A 190 -13.48 7.14 -15.76
N LEU A 191 -12.91 5.93 -15.84
CA LEU A 191 -11.49 5.72 -15.58
C LEU A 191 -10.70 6.24 -16.78
N ALA A 192 -9.79 7.17 -16.53
CA ALA A 192 -8.95 7.82 -17.53
C ALA A 192 -7.64 7.06 -17.74
N ASP A 193 -7.09 7.13 -18.95
CA ASP A 193 -5.74 6.67 -19.23
C ASP A 193 -4.67 7.63 -18.69
N GLU A 194 -3.41 7.18 -18.68
CA GLU A 194 -2.31 7.94 -18.11
C GLU A 194 -1.96 9.21 -18.93
N TYR A 195 -2.32 9.28 -20.21
CA TYR A 195 -2.15 10.50 -21.02
C TYR A 195 -3.15 11.58 -20.59
N ALA A 196 -4.42 11.23 -20.47
CA ALA A 196 -5.46 12.12 -19.94
C ALA A 196 -5.16 12.54 -18.49
N LEU A 197 -4.74 11.60 -17.63
CA LEU A 197 -4.35 11.91 -16.26
C LEU A 197 -3.12 12.83 -16.19
N SER A 198 -2.12 12.63 -17.04
CA SER A 198 -0.95 13.50 -17.14
C SER A 198 -1.33 14.92 -17.58
N ALA A 199 -2.21 15.05 -18.57
CA ALA A 199 -2.74 16.36 -19.00
C ALA A 199 -3.46 17.10 -17.85
N LEU A 200 -4.25 16.41 -17.03
CA LEU A 200 -4.89 17.01 -15.85
C LEU A 200 -3.88 17.43 -14.78
N ARG A 201 -2.80 16.66 -14.59
CA ARG A 201 -1.73 16.98 -13.63
C ARG A 201 -0.94 18.23 -14.04
N GLU A 202 -0.72 18.40 -15.34
CA GLU A 202 -0.07 19.60 -15.91
C GLU A 202 -1.00 20.82 -15.95
N GLU A 203 -2.30 20.64 -16.24
CA GLU A 203 -3.28 21.72 -16.10
C GLU A 203 -3.40 22.16 -14.64
N ALA A 204 -3.39 21.24 -13.67
CA ALA A 204 -3.41 21.54 -12.25
C ALA A 204 -2.16 22.34 -11.80
N LEU A 205 -0.97 21.90 -12.21
CA LEU A 205 0.29 22.63 -11.93
C LEU A 205 0.25 24.04 -12.54
N SER A 206 -0.29 24.18 -13.75
CA SER A 206 -0.41 25.47 -14.43
C SER A 206 -1.41 26.42 -13.76
N ARG A 207 -2.55 25.90 -13.28
CA ARG A 207 -3.52 26.69 -12.49
C ARG A 207 -2.92 27.10 -11.13
N VAL A 208 -2.27 26.18 -10.40
CA VAL A 208 -1.58 26.49 -9.12
C VAL A 208 -0.52 27.58 -9.28
N LEU A 209 0.26 27.55 -10.37
CA LEU A 209 1.26 28.57 -10.70
C LEU A 209 0.65 29.94 -11.05
N ALA A 210 -0.56 29.96 -11.64
CA ALA A 210 -1.24 31.19 -12.03
C ALA A 210 -2.01 31.87 -10.88
N GLU A 211 -2.30 31.13 -9.80
CA GLU A 211 -2.95 31.65 -8.59
C GLU A 211 -1.97 31.97 -7.44
N ALA A 212 -0.68 31.62 -7.57
CA ALA A 212 0.33 31.95 -6.57
C ALA A 212 0.68 33.44 -6.64
N ASP A 213 0.83 34.10 -5.49
CA ASP A 213 1.26 35.51 -5.48
C ASP A 213 2.80 35.63 -5.62
N GLU A 214 3.29 36.85 -5.86
CA GLU A 214 4.72 37.10 -6.06
C GLU A 214 5.55 36.83 -4.79
N GLN A 215 4.92 36.87 -3.60
CA GLN A 215 5.53 36.66 -2.30
C GLN A 215 5.73 35.16 -2.04
N ASP A 216 4.65 34.35 -2.18
CA ASP A 216 4.66 32.88 -2.23
C ASP A 216 5.75 32.39 -3.19
N PHE A 217 5.76 32.94 -4.41
CA PHE A 217 6.69 32.57 -5.46
C PHE A 217 8.15 32.93 -5.12
N ALA A 218 8.39 34.08 -4.48
CA ALA A 218 9.72 34.52 -4.04
C ALA A 218 10.24 33.75 -2.80
N ASP A 219 9.37 33.37 -1.87
CA ASP A 219 9.67 32.56 -0.70
C ASP A 219 10.08 31.13 -1.12
N LEU A 220 9.24 30.50 -1.94
CA LEU A 220 9.49 29.16 -2.49
C LEU A 220 10.75 29.14 -3.38
N LEU A 221 11.03 30.22 -4.11
CA LEU A 221 12.30 30.42 -4.83
C LEU A 221 13.51 30.44 -3.88
N ARG A 222 13.44 31.20 -2.78
CA ARG A 222 14.52 31.34 -1.80
C ARG A 222 14.85 30.03 -1.08
N GLU A 223 13.85 29.22 -0.77
CA GLU A 223 14.07 27.94 -0.11
C GLU A 223 14.65 26.86 -1.03
N LEU A 224 14.12 26.74 -2.25
CA LEU A 224 14.41 25.63 -3.15
C LEU A 224 15.57 25.91 -4.13
N SER A 225 15.98 27.17 -4.30
CA SER A 225 17.11 27.55 -5.17
C SER A 225 18.23 28.23 -4.38
N ALA A 226 19.38 27.55 -4.26
CA ALA A 226 20.62 28.18 -3.83
C ALA A 226 21.09 29.20 -4.89
N LYS A 227 20.68 30.47 -4.70
CA LYS A 227 20.82 31.63 -5.60
C LYS A 227 19.85 31.62 -6.79
N GLY A 228 19.44 32.82 -7.20
CA GLY A 228 18.25 33.10 -8.02
C GLY A 228 18.06 32.23 -9.27
N ALA A 229 16.84 31.75 -9.45
CA ALA A 229 16.45 30.85 -10.53
C ALA A 229 15.32 31.46 -11.38
N ALA A 230 15.45 31.43 -12.70
CA ALA A 230 14.42 31.93 -13.62
C ALA A 230 13.14 31.05 -13.58
N ALA A 231 11.97 31.64 -13.88
CA ALA A 231 10.65 31.01 -13.74
C ALA A 231 10.52 29.57 -14.31
N ARG A 232 11.21 29.25 -15.42
CA ARG A 232 11.23 27.89 -15.99
C ARG A 232 11.85 26.85 -15.04
N ARG A 233 12.83 27.23 -14.21
CA ARG A 233 13.36 26.36 -13.14
C ARG A 233 12.31 26.16 -12.06
N VAL A 234 11.60 27.21 -11.63
CA VAL A 234 10.60 27.13 -10.56
C VAL A 234 9.49 26.13 -10.87
N ARG A 235 8.94 26.13 -12.10
CA ARG A 235 7.97 25.10 -12.52
C ARG A 235 8.54 23.68 -12.44
N ALA A 236 9.79 23.47 -12.86
CA ALA A 236 10.43 22.15 -12.79
C ALA A 236 10.66 21.72 -11.33
N THR A 237 11.12 22.62 -10.46
CA THR A 237 11.32 22.36 -9.04
C THR A 237 10.00 22.07 -8.32
N LEU A 238 8.93 22.82 -8.62
CA LEU A 238 7.58 22.54 -8.13
C LEU A 238 7.06 21.19 -8.61
N ALA A 239 7.27 20.85 -9.89
CA ALA A 239 6.89 19.54 -10.42
C ALA A 239 7.58 18.40 -9.68
N GLU A 240 8.89 18.52 -9.36
CA GLU A 240 9.61 17.50 -8.58
C GLU A 240 9.19 17.47 -7.09
N VAL A 241 8.91 18.61 -6.46
CA VAL A 241 8.34 18.64 -5.09
C VAL A 241 6.97 17.97 -5.05
N ILE A 242 6.09 18.26 -6.01
CA ILE A 242 4.78 17.63 -6.11
C ILE A 242 4.94 16.12 -6.38
N LYS A 243 5.74 15.74 -7.38
CA LYS A 243 6.01 14.34 -7.76
C LYS A 243 6.57 13.50 -6.60
N GLY A 244 7.54 14.04 -5.84
CA GLY A 244 8.12 13.36 -4.68
C GLY A 244 7.20 13.36 -3.44
N GLY A 245 6.46 14.44 -3.21
CA GLY A 245 5.63 14.60 -2.00
C GLY A 245 4.21 14.05 -2.11
N ARG A 246 3.62 13.95 -3.32
CA ARG A 246 2.20 13.65 -3.53
C ARG A 246 1.77 12.28 -3.02
N ALA A 247 2.60 11.25 -3.20
CA ALA A 247 2.29 9.91 -2.69
C ALA A 247 2.20 9.93 -1.15
N LEU A 248 3.26 10.43 -0.49
CA LEU A 248 3.30 10.63 0.96
C LEU A 248 2.12 11.46 1.47
N PHE A 249 1.76 12.54 0.77
CA PHE A 249 0.63 13.41 1.14
C PHE A 249 -0.73 12.70 1.14
N LEU A 250 -0.98 11.80 0.18
CA LEU A 250 -2.24 11.07 0.07
C LEU A 250 -2.36 9.88 1.05
N GLU A 251 -1.24 9.53 1.70
CA GLU A 251 -1.11 8.40 2.63
C GLU A 251 -0.81 8.83 4.07
N SER A 252 -0.59 10.13 4.33
CA SER A 252 -0.23 10.64 5.66
C SER A 252 -1.17 11.76 6.17
N PRO A 253 -1.62 11.68 7.44
CA PRO A 253 -2.45 12.71 8.04
C PRO A 253 -1.63 13.98 8.33
N ALA A 254 -2.30 15.11 8.54
CA ALA A 254 -1.66 16.42 8.68
C ALA A 254 -0.54 16.45 9.75
N GLN A 255 -0.80 15.90 10.94
CA GLN A 255 0.17 15.82 12.04
C GLN A 255 1.42 14.98 11.74
N ALA A 256 1.48 14.23 10.64
CA ALA A 256 2.71 13.52 10.25
C ALA A 256 3.79 14.48 9.69
N TRP A 257 3.38 15.60 9.08
CA TRP A 257 4.27 16.58 8.45
C TRP A 257 4.93 17.51 9.48
N TRP A 258 4.29 17.68 10.64
CA TRP A 258 4.71 18.58 11.72
C TRP A 258 5.44 17.85 12.86
N ARG A 259 5.93 16.62 12.62
CA ARG A 259 6.63 15.79 13.65
C ARG A 259 8.04 16.26 13.98
N VAL A 260 8.56 17.23 13.25
CA VAL A 260 9.84 17.87 13.57
C VAL A 260 9.52 18.98 14.56
N GLU A 261 9.79 18.74 15.83
CA GLU A 261 9.74 19.74 16.90
C GLU A 261 11.15 20.34 17.01
N PRO A 262 11.40 21.60 16.57
CA PRO A 262 12.71 22.22 16.76
C PRO A 262 12.98 22.48 18.24
N PRO A 263 14.24 22.40 18.70
CA PRO A 263 14.61 22.90 20.02
C PRO A 263 14.40 24.42 20.10
N GLY A 264 14.40 24.98 21.32
CA GLY A 264 14.37 26.43 21.52
C GLY A 264 15.56 27.16 20.89
N GLU A 265 15.45 28.48 20.78
CA GLU A 265 16.56 29.32 20.31
C GLU A 265 17.75 29.22 21.31
N PRO A 266 19.00 29.08 20.83
CA PRO A 266 20.17 28.91 21.69
C PRO A 266 20.52 30.18 22.49
N GLU A 267 20.51 30.09 23.82
CA GLU A 267 21.09 31.14 24.67
C GLU A 267 22.62 31.20 24.47
N GLY A 268 23.18 32.42 24.43
CA GLY A 268 24.63 32.64 24.43
C GLY A 268 25.37 32.40 23.10
N LEU A 269 24.67 32.35 21.95
CA LEU A 269 25.30 32.09 20.65
C LEU A 269 26.36 33.14 20.25
N ALA A 270 26.13 34.43 20.57
CA ALA A 270 27.08 35.49 20.23
C ALA A 270 28.38 35.36 21.05
N GLU A 271 28.23 35.07 22.34
CA GLU A 271 29.29 34.82 23.30
C GLU A 271 30.07 33.55 22.94
N ALA A 272 29.39 32.48 22.52
CA ALA A 272 30.01 31.25 22.04
C ALA A 272 30.83 31.49 20.77
N LEU A 273 30.35 32.30 19.82
CA LEU A 273 31.10 32.66 18.61
C LEU A 273 32.33 33.51 18.94
N ALA A 274 32.23 34.48 19.85
CA ALA A 274 33.37 35.27 20.31
C ALA A 274 34.41 34.41 21.06
N ALA A 275 33.95 33.48 21.90
CA ALA A 275 34.80 32.50 22.58
C ALA A 275 35.50 31.55 21.59
N LEU A 276 34.80 31.13 20.52
CA LEU A 276 35.40 30.32 19.45
C LEU A 276 36.49 31.07 18.69
N GLU A 277 36.30 32.36 18.40
CA GLU A 277 37.33 33.20 17.76
C GLU A 277 38.57 33.35 18.66
N GLY A 278 38.36 33.62 19.96
CA GLY A 278 39.44 33.83 20.93
C GLY A 278 40.12 32.56 21.47
N ALA A 279 39.64 31.36 21.14
CA ALA A 279 40.16 30.11 21.69
C ALA A 279 41.62 29.81 21.25
N ASP A 280 42.46 29.37 22.19
CA ASP A 280 43.77 28.79 21.85
C ASP A 280 43.58 27.43 21.16
N LEU A 281 44.25 27.25 20.03
CA LEU A 281 44.09 26.09 19.15
C LEU A 281 45.35 25.22 19.17
N PRO A 282 45.22 23.89 18.96
CA PRO A 282 46.37 22.97 18.93
C PRO A 282 47.53 23.46 18.05
N ARG A 283 48.73 23.38 18.61
CA ARG A 283 49.97 23.91 18.02
C ARG A 283 50.79 22.81 17.36
N THR A 284 51.51 23.22 16.32
CA THR A 284 52.55 22.42 15.65
C THR A 284 53.78 22.25 16.56
N GLN A 285 54.70 21.35 16.20
CA GLN A 285 55.99 21.21 16.89
C GLN A 285 56.85 22.49 16.84
N ALA A 286 56.58 23.40 15.90
CA ALA A 286 57.21 24.72 15.79
C ALA A 286 56.46 25.84 16.56
N GLY A 287 55.57 25.50 17.50
CA GLY A 287 54.87 26.44 18.40
C GLY A 287 53.73 27.26 17.76
N GLY A 288 53.71 27.41 16.43
CA GLY A 288 52.62 28.04 15.70
C GLY A 288 51.36 27.16 15.62
N VAL A 289 50.18 27.79 15.58
CA VAL A 289 48.86 27.12 15.48
C VAL A 289 48.76 26.25 14.22
N MET A 290 48.10 25.10 14.32
CA MET A 290 47.87 24.20 13.19
C MET A 290 46.91 24.84 12.16
N ARG A 291 47.37 24.98 10.90
CA ARG A 291 46.59 25.59 9.80
C ARG A 291 45.25 24.90 9.54
N SER A 292 45.17 23.59 9.75
CA SER A 292 43.96 22.77 9.69
C SER A 292 42.91 23.24 10.71
N TRP A 293 43.33 23.51 11.94
CA TRP A 293 42.48 24.01 13.02
C TRP A 293 42.07 25.48 12.82
N ALA A 294 43.02 26.36 12.47
CA ALA A 294 42.74 27.78 12.23
C ALA A 294 41.69 27.97 11.11
N GLY A 295 41.91 27.35 9.95
CA GLY A 295 40.96 27.41 8.83
C GLY A 295 39.63 26.69 9.11
N ALA A 296 39.62 25.68 9.98
CA ALA A 296 38.37 25.05 10.43
C ALA A 296 37.55 26.01 11.31
N ARG A 297 38.19 26.69 12.28
CA ARG A 297 37.56 27.73 13.11
C ARG A 297 37.01 28.87 12.24
N GLU A 298 37.81 29.40 11.32
CA GLU A 298 37.42 30.51 10.45
C GLU A 298 36.18 30.19 9.59
N ARG A 299 36.14 29.01 8.94
CA ARG A 299 34.95 28.56 8.21
C ARG A 299 33.74 28.32 9.10
N LEU A 300 33.93 27.75 10.29
CA LEU A 300 32.84 27.50 11.24
C LEU A 300 32.21 28.82 11.73
N VAL A 301 33.03 29.79 12.13
CA VAL A 301 32.55 31.13 12.55
C VAL A 301 31.87 31.86 11.39
N ALA A 302 32.43 31.82 10.18
CA ALA A 302 31.82 32.42 9.00
C ALA A 302 30.44 31.80 8.71
N HIS A 303 30.36 30.47 8.57
CA HIS A 303 29.10 29.80 8.26
C HIS A 303 28.05 29.94 9.37
N ALA A 304 28.44 29.99 10.64
CA ALA A 304 27.51 30.26 11.74
C ALA A 304 26.96 31.70 11.68
N ARG A 305 27.81 32.71 11.43
CA ARG A 305 27.38 34.11 11.24
C ARG A 305 26.52 34.31 9.98
N GLU A 306 26.76 33.53 8.93
CA GLU A 306 25.97 33.52 7.69
C GLU A 306 24.64 32.74 7.83
N GLY A 307 24.39 32.04 8.94
CA GLY A 307 23.27 31.11 9.08
C GLY A 307 23.38 29.84 8.21
N SER A 308 24.55 29.61 7.58
CA SER A 308 24.88 28.48 6.71
C SER A 308 25.16 27.19 7.51
N TRP A 309 24.31 26.89 8.50
CA TRP A 309 24.49 25.81 9.47
C TRP A 309 24.70 24.42 8.86
N LEU A 310 24.14 24.15 7.68
CA LEU A 310 24.32 22.88 6.98
C LEU A 310 25.78 22.65 6.54
N GLU A 311 26.54 23.71 6.23
CA GLU A 311 27.97 23.61 5.91
C GLU A 311 28.83 23.70 7.17
N ALA A 312 28.37 24.40 8.21
CA ALA A 312 29.00 24.43 9.52
C ALA A 312 29.11 23.01 10.14
N VAL A 313 28.02 22.24 10.18
CA VAL A 313 28.00 20.88 10.77
C VAL A 313 28.75 19.83 9.95
N LYS A 314 28.96 20.07 8.66
CA LYS A 314 29.80 19.23 7.79
C LYS A 314 31.30 19.49 7.95
N GLY A 315 31.68 20.55 8.67
CA GLY A 315 33.04 21.08 8.67
C GLY A 315 33.85 20.80 9.94
N GLY A 316 35.12 20.44 9.74
CA GLY A 316 36.18 20.59 10.75
C GLY A 316 35.95 19.81 12.05
N PHE A 317 36.31 20.44 13.18
CA PHE A 317 36.17 19.82 14.50
C PHE A 317 34.71 19.78 15.01
N LEU A 318 33.79 20.61 14.49
CA LEU A 318 32.37 20.48 14.83
C LEU A 318 31.78 19.19 14.25
N GLN A 319 32.10 18.86 12.98
CA GLN A 319 31.70 17.57 12.39
C GLN A 319 32.18 16.38 13.24
N LYS A 320 33.42 16.45 13.75
CA LYS A 320 34.02 15.41 14.60
C LYS A 320 33.35 15.32 15.97
N TYR A 321 33.11 16.46 16.61
CA TYR A 321 32.37 16.52 17.86
C TYR A 321 30.96 15.92 17.73
N LEU A 322 30.22 16.26 16.67
CA LEU A 322 28.88 15.72 16.38
C LEU A 322 28.88 14.22 16.05
N ALA A 323 30.00 13.67 15.56
CA ALA A 323 30.20 12.24 15.35
C ALA A 323 30.63 11.48 16.62
N GLY A 324 30.85 12.17 17.75
CA GLY A 324 31.39 11.58 18.98
C GLY A 324 32.90 11.31 18.94
N GLU A 325 33.64 11.88 17.97
CA GLU A 325 35.09 11.74 17.88
C GLU A 325 35.80 12.78 18.76
N GLU A 326 36.56 12.31 19.76
CA GLU A 326 37.34 13.16 20.68
C GLU A 326 38.51 13.92 20.02
N CYS A 327 38.80 13.68 18.74
CA CYS A 327 39.97 14.19 18.03
C CYS A 327 39.66 14.79 16.66
N PHE A 328 40.38 15.85 16.31
CA PHE A 328 40.45 16.41 14.95
C PHE A 328 41.93 16.59 14.55
N ASP A 329 42.27 16.24 13.31
CA ASP A 329 43.66 16.25 12.80
C ASP A 329 44.71 15.66 13.77
N LYS A 330 44.41 14.48 14.32
CA LYS A 330 45.24 13.72 15.28
C LYS A 330 45.56 14.47 16.60
N LYS A 331 44.79 15.50 16.94
CA LYS A 331 44.85 16.21 18.23
C LYS A 331 43.51 16.10 18.95
N PRO A 332 43.49 15.97 20.29
CA PRO A 332 42.24 16.00 21.05
C PRO A 332 41.55 17.36 20.90
N ILE A 333 40.22 17.35 20.92
CA ILE A 333 39.42 18.58 20.99
C ILE A 333 39.63 19.20 22.39
N PRO A 334 40.10 20.46 22.50
CA PRO A 334 40.28 21.12 23.79
C PRO A 334 38.99 21.12 24.61
N ALA A 335 39.08 20.73 25.89
CA ALA A 335 37.94 20.73 26.80
C ALA A 335 37.30 22.12 26.97
N THR A 336 38.08 23.19 26.76
CA THR A 336 37.63 24.59 26.71
C THR A 336 36.71 24.91 25.52
N LEU A 337 36.79 24.15 24.42
CA LEU A 337 35.90 24.30 23.27
C LEU A 337 34.60 23.50 23.41
N VAL A 338 34.51 22.51 24.29
CA VAL A 338 33.31 21.64 24.39
C VAL A 338 32.03 22.44 24.71
N PRO A 339 31.98 23.34 25.71
CA PRO A 339 30.79 24.15 25.98
C PRO A 339 30.40 25.06 24.81
N VAL A 340 31.37 25.55 24.05
CA VAL A 340 31.17 26.38 22.85
C VAL A 340 30.60 25.54 21.71
N LEU A 341 31.10 24.31 21.53
CA LEU A 341 30.60 23.37 20.53
C LEU A 341 29.19 22.84 20.87
N ASP A 342 28.81 22.79 22.15
CA ASP A 342 27.45 22.49 22.58
C ASP A 342 26.46 23.59 22.19
N VAL A 343 26.77 24.86 22.46
CA VAL A 343 25.93 25.99 22.00
C VAL A 343 25.82 26.02 20.48
N LEU A 344 26.91 25.74 19.75
CA LEU A 344 26.90 25.66 18.28
C LEU A 344 26.15 24.43 17.76
N ARG A 345 26.16 23.30 18.48
CA ARG A 345 25.35 22.10 18.21
C ARG A 345 23.86 22.41 18.35
N GLU A 346 23.48 23.14 19.38
CA GLU A 346 22.09 23.51 19.67
C GLU A 346 21.58 24.59 18.72
N ALA A 347 22.42 25.58 18.38
CA ALA A 347 22.14 26.56 17.33
C ALA A 347 21.95 25.92 15.95
N ALA A 348 22.83 24.98 15.58
CA ALA A 348 22.69 24.21 14.34
C ALA A 348 21.41 23.37 14.34
N ALA A 349 21.10 22.69 15.45
CA ALA A 349 19.89 21.89 15.59
C ALA A 349 18.62 22.75 15.48
N HIS A 350 18.56 23.89 16.17
CA HIS A 350 17.47 24.86 16.06
C HIS A 350 17.28 25.31 14.60
N ALA A 351 18.30 25.90 13.98
CA ALA A 351 18.17 26.46 12.65
C ALA A 351 17.87 25.41 11.56
N LEU A 352 18.45 24.21 11.65
CA LEU A 352 18.22 23.14 10.66
C LEU A 352 16.86 22.45 10.84
N LEU A 353 16.38 22.28 12.07
CA LEU A 353 15.09 21.64 12.33
C LEU A 353 13.93 22.62 12.12
N THR A 354 14.05 23.90 12.49
CA THR A 354 13.07 24.94 12.15
C THR A 354 12.90 25.04 10.64
N ARG A 355 14.00 25.15 9.87
CA ARG A 355 13.93 25.19 8.40
C ARG A 355 13.35 23.91 7.78
N LEU A 356 13.52 22.76 8.43
CA LEU A 356 12.92 21.49 7.97
C LEU A 356 11.41 21.45 8.24
N ASP A 357 10.97 21.91 9.41
CA ASP A 357 9.56 22.02 9.80
C ASP A 357 8.80 23.04 8.93
N GLU A 358 9.37 24.24 8.74
CA GLU A 358 8.86 25.25 7.81
C GLU A 358 8.71 24.71 6.38
N ARG A 359 9.77 24.08 5.85
CA ARG A 359 9.75 23.45 4.52
C ARG A 359 8.69 22.36 4.43
N ASN A 360 8.49 21.56 5.50
CA ASN A 360 7.46 20.52 5.52
C ASN A 360 6.05 21.12 5.49
N ARG A 361 5.78 22.18 6.27
CA ARG A 361 4.48 22.91 6.23
C ARG A 361 4.22 23.48 4.84
N ARG A 362 5.17 24.23 4.27
CA ARG A 362 5.07 24.84 2.94
C ARG A 362 4.91 23.82 1.82
N SER A 363 5.64 22.70 1.89
CA SER A 363 5.49 21.58 0.95
C SER A 363 4.10 20.94 1.06
N ARG A 364 3.54 20.83 2.27
CA ARG A 364 2.18 20.32 2.49
C ARG A 364 1.13 21.28 1.96
N GLU A 365 1.22 22.58 2.25
CA GLU A 365 0.29 23.62 1.79
C GLU A 365 0.21 23.68 0.26
N LEU A 366 1.36 23.57 -0.41
CA LEU A 366 1.46 23.40 -1.86
C LEU A 366 0.73 22.15 -2.36
N LEU A 367 0.92 21.01 -1.70
CA LEU A 367 0.28 19.73 -2.06
C LEU A 367 -1.24 19.75 -1.80
N GLU A 368 -1.69 20.41 -0.74
CA GLU A 368 -3.12 20.65 -0.46
C GLU A 368 -3.75 21.54 -1.52
N ARG A 369 -3.06 22.61 -1.95
CA ARG A 369 -3.50 23.47 -3.05
C ARG A 369 -3.56 22.70 -4.37
N TYR A 370 -2.52 21.94 -4.68
CA TYR A 370 -2.43 21.13 -5.89
C TYR A 370 -3.52 20.05 -5.97
N GLU A 371 -3.73 19.27 -4.90
CA GLU A 371 -4.77 18.25 -4.89
C GLU A 371 -6.18 18.83 -4.91
N ARG A 372 -6.42 20.02 -4.33
CA ARG A 372 -7.70 20.73 -4.43
C ARG A 372 -8.02 21.08 -5.89
N VAL A 373 -7.06 21.67 -6.60
CA VAL A 373 -7.18 22.04 -8.01
C VAL A 373 -7.30 20.80 -8.90
N LEU A 374 -6.49 19.75 -8.66
CA LEU A 374 -6.55 18.50 -9.43
C LEU A 374 -7.88 17.75 -9.22
N ARG A 375 -8.44 17.73 -8.00
CA ARG A 375 -9.76 17.14 -7.73
C ARG A 375 -10.87 17.90 -8.46
N ALA A 376 -10.84 19.24 -8.43
CA ALA A 376 -11.78 20.07 -9.18
C ALA A 376 -11.70 19.78 -10.70
N LEU A 377 -10.50 19.70 -11.27
CA LEU A 377 -10.26 19.33 -12.67
C LEU A 377 -10.78 17.94 -13.03
N LYS A 378 -10.49 16.92 -12.21
CA LYS A 378 -11.00 15.55 -12.42
C LYS A 378 -12.53 15.51 -12.42
N ARG A 379 -13.17 16.29 -11.54
CA ARG A 379 -14.63 16.42 -11.45
C ARG A 379 -15.23 17.21 -12.62
N GLU A 380 -14.60 18.31 -13.03
CA GLU A 380 -14.97 19.11 -14.22
C GLU A 380 -14.99 18.25 -15.49
N ARG A 381 -14.04 17.30 -15.59
CA ARG A 381 -13.80 16.47 -16.79
C ARG A 381 -14.40 15.06 -16.70
N GLY A 382 -14.93 14.65 -15.55
CA GLY A 382 -15.41 13.28 -15.29
C GLY A 382 -14.32 12.20 -15.38
N ALA A 383 -13.05 12.56 -15.17
CA ALA A 383 -11.89 11.73 -15.52
C ALA A 383 -11.04 11.39 -14.29
N TYR A 384 -11.00 10.10 -13.91
CA TYR A 384 -10.43 9.63 -12.65
C TYR A 384 -9.40 8.52 -12.83
N ALA A 385 -8.41 8.45 -11.94
CA ALA A 385 -7.49 7.32 -11.82
C ALA A 385 -8.12 6.20 -10.97
N PHE A 386 -7.62 4.96 -11.11
CA PHE A 386 -8.08 3.83 -10.30
C PHE A 386 -8.07 4.13 -8.79
N ASP A 387 -6.96 4.66 -8.27
CA ASP A 387 -6.82 5.01 -6.86
C ASP A 387 -7.74 6.15 -6.38
N ASP A 388 -8.31 6.97 -7.26
CA ASP A 388 -9.21 8.03 -6.82
C ASP A 388 -10.51 7.44 -6.25
N LEU A 389 -10.93 6.26 -6.72
CA LEU A 389 -12.13 5.58 -6.27
C LEU A 389 -12.06 5.12 -4.80
N PRO A 390 -11.05 4.34 -4.34
CA PRO A 390 -10.91 4.03 -2.93
C PRO A 390 -10.58 5.27 -2.08
N ARG A 391 -9.95 6.33 -2.63
CA ARG A 391 -9.78 7.61 -1.90
C ARG A 391 -11.10 8.37 -1.71
N ALA A 392 -12.06 8.26 -2.64
CA ALA A 392 -13.39 8.85 -2.50
C ALA A 392 -14.28 8.06 -1.51
N LEU A 393 -14.18 6.73 -1.55
CA LEU A 393 -14.92 5.79 -0.69
C LEU A 393 -14.36 5.68 0.74
N ALA A 394 -13.08 5.97 0.95
CA ALA A 394 -12.48 5.92 2.27
C ALA A 394 -13.18 6.90 3.23
N PRO A 395 -13.36 6.54 4.52
CA PRO A 395 -13.84 7.47 5.53
C PRO A 395 -12.94 8.70 5.61
N ILE A 396 -13.55 9.85 5.85
CA ILE A 396 -12.85 11.12 6.03
C ILE A 396 -12.16 11.07 7.40
N GLU A 397 -10.82 11.04 7.38
CA GLU A 397 -9.98 11.12 8.57
C GLU A 397 -10.08 12.51 9.22
N THR A 398 -11.18 12.76 9.93
CA THR A 398 -11.27 13.88 10.86
C THR A 398 -10.19 13.71 11.92
N GLY A 399 -9.46 14.80 12.20
CA GLY A 399 -8.35 14.80 13.16
C GLY A 399 -8.77 14.18 14.50
N ALA A 400 -7.93 13.29 15.04
CA ALA A 400 -8.31 12.29 16.04
C ALA A 400 -9.26 12.82 17.13
N SER A 401 -10.42 12.17 17.25
CA SER A 401 -11.59 12.53 18.10
C SER A 401 -12.66 13.42 17.45
N GLY A 402 -12.58 13.71 16.15
CA GLY A 402 -13.69 14.32 15.39
C GLY A 402 -14.96 13.44 15.33
N PRO A 403 -16.15 14.03 15.10
CA PRO A 403 -17.35 13.26 14.78
C PRO A 403 -17.22 12.62 13.39
N ILE A 404 -17.73 11.40 13.23
CA ILE A 404 -17.88 10.76 11.91
C ILE A 404 -18.92 11.54 11.12
N GLU A 405 -18.61 11.88 9.86
CA GLU A 405 -19.54 12.60 8.99
C GLU A 405 -20.76 11.75 8.64
N GLU A 406 -21.91 12.41 8.44
CA GLU A 406 -23.19 11.75 8.15
C GLU A 406 -23.11 10.86 6.89
N ARG A 407 -22.33 11.31 5.90
CA ARG A 407 -21.95 10.58 4.67
C ARG A 407 -21.36 9.20 4.96
N ASP A 408 -20.33 9.14 5.80
CA ASP A 408 -19.57 7.91 6.06
C ASP A 408 -20.36 6.93 6.93
N LEU A 409 -21.19 7.46 7.84
CA LEU A 409 -22.15 6.66 8.61
C LEU A 409 -23.21 6.03 7.70
N ASP A 410 -23.77 6.78 6.75
CA ASP A 410 -24.78 6.27 5.82
C ASP A 410 -24.19 5.25 4.83
N LEU A 411 -23.02 5.52 4.23
CA LEU A 411 -22.27 4.54 3.42
C LEU A 411 -22.07 3.22 4.18
N SER A 412 -21.61 3.28 5.42
CA SER A 412 -21.41 2.10 6.29
C SER A 412 -22.71 1.34 6.54
N LEU A 413 -23.80 2.04 6.87
CA LEU A 413 -25.13 1.44 7.11
C LEU A 413 -25.76 0.82 5.85
N ARG A 414 -25.52 1.42 4.67
CA ARG A 414 -25.98 0.88 3.38
C ARG A 414 -25.20 -0.37 2.96
N LEU A 415 -23.92 -0.50 3.38
CA LEU A 415 -23.10 -1.69 3.16
C LEU A 415 -23.45 -2.84 4.13
N ASP A 416 -23.61 -2.58 5.44
CA ASP A 416 -24.18 -3.51 6.44
C ASP A 416 -25.49 -4.13 5.93
N ALA A 417 -26.39 -3.28 5.44
CA ALA A 417 -27.69 -3.72 4.94
C ALA A 417 -27.58 -4.77 3.80
N ARG A 418 -26.45 -4.85 3.09
CA ARG A 418 -26.25 -5.78 1.97
C ARG A 418 -25.37 -7.00 2.28
N ILE A 419 -24.30 -6.88 3.07
CA ILE A 419 -23.29 -7.95 3.16
C ILE A 419 -23.24 -8.56 4.58
N ASP A 420 -23.57 -9.86 4.65
CA ASP A 420 -23.43 -10.66 5.88
C ASP A 420 -22.05 -11.34 5.99
N HIS A 421 -21.39 -11.65 4.86
CA HIS A 421 -20.12 -12.37 4.87
C HIS A 421 -19.11 -11.76 3.90
N LEU A 422 -17.87 -11.55 4.38
CA LEU A 422 -16.75 -11.03 3.60
C LEU A 422 -15.64 -12.09 3.51
N LEU A 423 -15.26 -12.45 2.30
CA LEU A 423 -14.19 -13.39 1.97
C LEU A 423 -13.09 -12.61 1.23
N LEU A 424 -11.93 -12.44 1.87
CA LEU A 424 -10.76 -11.75 1.32
C LEU A 424 -9.70 -12.76 0.89
N ASP A 425 -9.27 -12.68 -0.36
CA ASP A 425 -8.25 -13.54 -0.98
C ASP A 425 -7.07 -12.71 -1.48
N GLU A 426 -5.88 -13.31 -1.46
CA GLU A 426 -4.59 -12.66 -1.75
C GLU A 426 -4.40 -11.34 -1.00
N PHE A 427 -4.80 -11.30 0.28
CA PHE A 427 -4.88 -10.07 1.07
C PHE A 427 -3.53 -9.35 1.24
N GLN A 428 -2.40 -10.05 1.10
CA GLN A 428 -1.06 -9.43 1.14
C GLN A 428 -0.86 -8.34 0.06
N ASP A 429 -1.61 -8.39 -1.04
CA ASP A 429 -1.50 -7.43 -2.14
C ASP A 429 -2.50 -6.26 -2.00
N THR A 430 -3.19 -6.14 -0.85
CA THR A 430 -4.08 -5.02 -0.53
C THR A 430 -3.27 -3.74 -0.25
N ALA A 431 -3.67 -2.61 -0.85
CA ALA A 431 -3.09 -1.30 -0.55
C ALA A 431 -3.76 -0.64 0.67
N PRO A 432 -3.05 0.18 1.48
CA PRO A 432 -3.63 0.85 2.67
C PRO A 432 -4.89 1.67 2.39
N VAL A 433 -5.01 2.26 1.20
CA VAL A 433 -6.22 2.99 0.77
C VAL A 433 -7.41 2.06 0.52
N GLN A 434 -7.18 0.85 0.01
CA GLN A 434 -8.23 -0.15 -0.17
C GLN A 434 -8.68 -0.70 1.20
N TRP A 435 -7.73 -0.89 2.13
CA TRP A 435 -8.05 -1.28 3.50
C TRP A 435 -8.82 -0.20 4.28
N ARG A 436 -8.58 1.09 4.05
CA ARG A 436 -9.43 2.17 4.64
C ARG A 436 -10.91 2.04 4.25
N VAL A 437 -11.25 1.42 3.12
CA VAL A 437 -12.65 1.15 2.71
C VAL A 437 -13.17 -0.17 3.30
N LEU A 438 -12.38 -1.25 3.28
CA LEU A 438 -12.81 -2.59 3.71
C LEU A 438 -12.72 -2.81 5.22
N GLY A 439 -11.79 -2.15 5.91
CA GLY A 439 -11.49 -2.30 7.33
C GLY A 439 -12.67 -2.02 8.24
N PRO A 440 -13.37 -0.86 8.13
CA PRO A 440 -14.55 -0.57 8.95
C PRO A 440 -15.65 -1.64 8.83
N MET A 441 -15.82 -2.20 7.63
CA MET A 441 -16.76 -3.30 7.38
C MET A 441 -16.25 -4.64 7.97
N ALA A 442 -14.96 -4.92 7.88
CA ALA A 442 -14.35 -6.12 8.48
C ALA A 442 -14.39 -6.08 10.02
N GLU A 443 -14.17 -4.91 10.63
CA GLU A 443 -14.34 -4.65 12.07
C GLU A 443 -15.80 -4.83 12.51
N GLU A 444 -16.75 -4.27 11.76
CA GLU A 444 -18.19 -4.37 12.06
C GLU A 444 -18.71 -5.81 11.92
N LEU A 445 -18.17 -6.57 10.95
CA LEU A 445 -18.40 -8.00 10.81
C LEU A 445 -17.78 -8.80 11.97
N ALA A 446 -16.52 -8.52 12.35
CA ALA A 446 -15.83 -9.20 13.45
C ALA A 446 -16.46 -8.92 14.84
N ALA A 447 -17.19 -7.81 14.98
CA ALA A 447 -17.95 -7.47 16.17
C ALA A 447 -19.33 -8.15 16.27
N ASP A 448 -19.78 -8.92 15.26
CA ASP A 448 -21.09 -9.59 15.29
C ASP A 448 -21.13 -10.83 16.20
N GLY A 449 -21.33 -10.58 17.50
CA GLY A 449 -21.58 -11.63 18.50
C GLY A 449 -22.87 -12.45 18.29
N THR A 450 -23.53 -12.38 17.12
CA THR A 450 -24.66 -13.27 16.77
C THR A 450 -24.23 -14.49 15.97
N GLY A 451 -23.02 -14.48 15.40
CA GLY A 451 -22.53 -15.52 14.49
C GLY A 451 -23.29 -15.59 13.16
N GLY A 452 -24.22 -14.66 12.93
CA GLY A 452 -25.03 -14.57 11.73
C GLY A 452 -24.34 -13.82 10.58
N ARG A 453 -23.13 -13.31 10.82
CA ARG A 453 -22.24 -12.64 9.88
C ARG A 453 -20.82 -13.19 10.08
N SER A 454 -19.93 -13.08 9.10
CA SER A 454 -18.54 -13.55 9.28
C SER A 454 -17.51 -12.91 8.36
N LEU A 455 -16.26 -12.88 8.84
CA LEU A 455 -15.08 -12.58 8.04
C LEU A 455 -14.30 -13.86 7.75
N PHE A 456 -13.77 -13.99 6.53
CA PHE A 456 -12.75 -14.96 6.17
C PHE A 456 -11.66 -14.21 5.40
N CYS A 457 -10.41 -14.35 5.79
CA CYS A 457 -9.27 -13.73 5.10
C CYS A 457 -8.17 -14.75 4.88
N VAL A 458 -7.56 -14.76 3.69
CA VAL A 458 -6.41 -15.60 3.37
C VAL A 458 -5.33 -14.83 2.59
N GLY A 459 -4.07 -15.11 2.90
CA GLY A 459 -2.93 -14.53 2.19
C GLY A 459 -1.60 -15.15 2.59
N ASP A 460 -0.52 -14.65 2.00
CA ASP A 460 0.87 -14.99 2.36
C ASP A 460 1.79 -13.81 2.05
N VAL A 461 2.42 -13.23 3.07
CA VAL A 461 3.41 -12.15 2.95
C VAL A 461 4.52 -12.51 1.95
N LYS A 462 4.93 -13.79 1.88
CA LYS A 462 5.98 -14.29 0.96
C LYS A 462 5.56 -14.28 -0.52
N GLN A 463 4.30 -14.03 -0.83
CA GLN A 463 3.74 -13.93 -2.20
C GLN A 463 3.41 -12.48 -2.59
N SER A 464 3.63 -11.49 -1.72
CA SER A 464 3.37 -10.07 -2.01
C SER A 464 4.35 -9.55 -3.08
N ILE A 465 3.84 -9.25 -4.26
CA ILE A 465 4.64 -8.76 -5.41
C ILE A 465 4.10 -7.47 -6.02
N TYR A 466 2.94 -6.98 -5.56
CA TYR A 466 2.31 -5.77 -6.11
C TYR A 466 2.65 -4.48 -5.34
N GLY A 467 3.83 -4.38 -4.73
CA GLY A 467 4.30 -3.16 -4.05
C GLY A 467 4.34 -1.91 -4.95
N TRP A 468 4.48 -2.07 -6.26
CA TRP A 468 4.36 -1.00 -7.25
C TRP A 468 2.92 -0.47 -7.43
N ARG A 469 1.90 -1.19 -6.91
CA ARG A 469 0.51 -0.73 -6.72
C ARG A 469 0.23 -0.29 -5.28
N ALA A 470 1.27 0.03 -4.50
CA ALA A 470 1.20 0.39 -3.08
C ALA A 470 0.58 -0.70 -2.18
N ALA A 471 0.71 -1.97 -2.54
CA ALA A 471 0.40 -3.08 -1.63
C ALA A 471 1.30 -3.03 -0.38
N GLU A 472 0.71 -3.24 0.81
CA GLU A 472 1.42 -3.24 2.09
C GLU A 472 1.16 -4.57 2.83
N PRO A 473 2.04 -5.58 2.68
CA PRO A 473 1.81 -6.91 3.27
C PRO A 473 1.77 -6.89 4.81
N ARG A 474 2.30 -5.85 5.49
CA ARG A 474 2.15 -5.68 6.94
C ARG A 474 0.69 -5.55 7.39
N LEU A 475 -0.23 -5.19 6.48
CA LEU A 475 -1.66 -5.23 6.75
C LEU A 475 -2.13 -6.65 7.12
N LEU A 476 -1.59 -7.70 6.48
CA LEU A 476 -1.90 -9.09 6.79
C LEU A 476 -1.33 -9.52 8.14
N GLU A 477 -0.12 -9.05 8.47
CA GLU A 477 0.54 -9.32 9.76
C GLU A 477 -0.25 -8.69 10.93
N ALA A 478 -0.68 -7.44 10.78
CA ALA A 478 -1.44 -6.71 11.80
C ALA A 478 -2.93 -7.08 11.87
N LEU A 479 -3.47 -7.83 10.89
CA LEU A 479 -4.91 -8.10 10.76
C LEU A 479 -5.49 -8.84 11.97
N GLY A 480 -4.73 -9.81 12.51
CA GLY A 480 -5.17 -10.61 13.66
C GLY A 480 -5.33 -9.78 14.93
N ASP A 481 -4.32 -8.95 15.25
CA ASP A 481 -4.36 -8.01 16.38
C ASP A 481 -5.49 -6.99 16.22
N ALA A 482 -5.62 -6.40 15.02
CA ALA A 482 -6.59 -5.34 14.73
C ALA A 482 -8.05 -5.80 14.88
N LEU A 483 -8.35 -7.04 14.45
CA LEU A 483 -9.70 -7.61 14.49
C LEU A 483 -9.94 -8.54 15.69
N HIS A 484 -8.91 -8.79 16.51
CA HIS A 484 -8.90 -9.75 17.61
C HIS A 484 -9.22 -11.20 17.16
N ILE A 485 -8.63 -11.63 16.03
CA ILE A 485 -8.80 -12.96 15.43
C ILE A 485 -7.42 -13.64 15.37
N GLU A 486 -7.26 -14.79 16.03
CA GLU A 486 -5.99 -15.56 16.01
C GLU A 486 -5.70 -16.12 14.59
N PRO A 487 -4.56 -15.78 13.95
CA PRO A 487 -4.26 -16.24 12.59
C PRO A 487 -3.84 -17.73 12.53
N THR A 488 -4.58 -18.54 11.79
CA THR A 488 -4.25 -19.96 11.56
C THR A 488 -3.19 -20.10 10.45
N ARG A 489 -2.08 -20.78 10.71
CA ARG A 489 -1.06 -21.12 9.69
C ARG A 489 -1.38 -22.43 8.96
N LEU A 490 -1.19 -22.46 7.64
CA LEU A 490 -1.16 -23.71 6.85
C LEU A 490 0.27 -24.04 6.43
N ALA A 491 0.82 -25.14 6.96
CA ALA A 491 2.21 -25.56 6.73
C ALA A 491 2.39 -26.65 5.65
N LEU A 492 1.31 -27.34 5.26
CA LEU A 492 1.35 -28.47 4.33
C LEU A 492 1.03 -28.02 2.89
N ASN A 493 1.98 -28.24 1.97
CA ASN A 493 1.85 -27.99 0.54
C ASN A 493 1.34 -29.24 -0.19
N TYR A 494 0.25 -29.11 -0.96
CA TYR A 494 -0.40 -30.19 -1.70
C TYR A 494 -0.09 -30.18 -3.21
N ARG A 495 0.75 -29.25 -3.68
CA ARG A 495 1.02 -28.95 -5.11
C ARG A 495 2.37 -29.49 -5.60
N SER A 496 3.36 -29.62 -4.72
CA SER A 496 4.78 -29.77 -5.07
C SER A 496 5.43 -30.94 -4.35
N SER A 497 6.40 -31.57 -5.01
CA SER A 497 7.17 -32.68 -4.45
C SER A 497 8.19 -32.24 -3.39
N PRO A 498 8.59 -33.13 -2.46
CA PRO A 498 9.63 -32.84 -1.47
C PRO A 498 10.93 -32.30 -2.09
N VAL A 499 11.30 -32.79 -3.28
CA VAL A 499 12.51 -32.36 -4.01
C VAL A 499 12.44 -30.88 -4.41
N VAL A 500 11.27 -30.41 -4.85
CA VAL A 500 11.03 -29.00 -5.19
C VAL A 500 11.03 -28.14 -3.93
N LEU A 501 10.34 -28.57 -2.88
CA LEU A 501 10.24 -27.80 -1.64
C LEU A 501 11.60 -27.68 -0.92
N GLY A 502 12.39 -28.74 -0.83
CA GLY A 502 13.73 -28.69 -0.23
C GLY A 502 14.75 -27.91 -1.07
N ALA A 503 14.57 -27.78 -2.38
CA ALA A 503 15.36 -26.86 -3.19
C ALA A 503 14.98 -25.39 -2.91
N LEU A 504 13.68 -25.13 -2.73
CA LEU A 504 13.15 -23.82 -2.34
C LEU A 504 13.63 -23.44 -0.93
N GLY A 505 13.63 -24.39 0.01
CA GLY A 505 14.21 -24.25 1.35
C GLY A 505 15.69 -23.85 1.33
N ARG A 506 16.51 -24.52 0.52
CA ARG A 506 17.94 -24.15 0.35
C ARG A 506 18.16 -22.75 -0.24
N VAL A 507 17.33 -22.30 -1.18
CA VAL A 507 17.49 -20.98 -1.82
C VAL A 507 17.04 -19.84 -0.91
N PHE A 508 15.93 -20.01 -0.21
CA PHE A 508 15.32 -18.94 0.59
C PHE A 508 15.75 -18.95 2.06
N GLY A 509 16.13 -20.11 2.61
CA GLY A 509 16.61 -20.25 3.99
C GLY A 509 18.01 -19.69 4.26
N SER A 510 18.82 -19.46 3.22
CA SER A 510 20.13 -18.80 3.33
C SER A 510 20.17 -17.46 2.57
N LEU A 511 19.02 -16.83 2.31
CA LEU A 511 18.94 -15.64 1.46
C LEU A 511 19.64 -14.42 2.12
N GLY A 512 19.50 -14.26 3.44
CA GLY A 512 20.20 -13.24 4.24
C GLY A 512 21.70 -13.51 4.44
N GLU A 513 22.19 -14.69 4.06
CA GLU A 513 23.63 -15.03 4.08
C GLU A 513 24.29 -14.82 2.71
N ASN A 514 23.51 -14.41 1.69
CA ASN A 514 23.97 -14.33 0.32
C ASN A 514 24.90 -13.12 0.10
N ALA A 515 26.21 -13.38 0.02
CA ALA A 515 27.24 -12.37 -0.21
C ALA A 515 27.02 -11.48 -1.45
N ALA A 516 26.30 -11.96 -2.47
CA ALA A 516 25.96 -11.14 -3.64
C ALA A 516 25.00 -9.97 -3.31
N LEU A 517 24.24 -10.07 -2.22
CA LEU A 517 23.37 -9.00 -1.71
C LEU A 517 24.12 -8.03 -0.77
N ALA A 518 25.35 -8.36 -0.36
CA ALA A 518 26.20 -7.57 0.52
C ALA A 518 27.32 -6.81 -0.22
N ALA A 519 27.32 -6.81 -1.57
CA ALA A 519 28.43 -6.31 -2.39
C ALA A 519 28.83 -4.85 -2.11
N ASP A 520 27.87 -3.99 -1.77
CA ASP A 520 28.07 -2.58 -1.40
C ASP A 520 27.84 -2.33 0.11
N GLY A 521 27.89 -3.39 0.94
CA GLY A 521 27.58 -3.36 2.37
C GLY A 521 26.11 -3.68 2.71
N PRO A 522 25.67 -3.45 3.97
CA PRO A 522 24.32 -3.77 4.44
C PRO A 522 23.28 -2.74 3.95
N GLY A 523 23.07 -2.72 2.63
CA GLY A 523 22.06 -1.88 1.98
C GLY A 523 20.62 -2.38 2.20
N PRO A 524 19.60 -1.65 1.69
CA PRO A 524 18.19 -2.02 1.86
C PRO A 524 17.82 -3.42 1.36
N LEU A 525 18.54 -3.94 0.36
CA LEU A 525 18.35 -5.29 -0.17
C LEU A 525 18.79 -6.37 0.82
N MET A 526 19.93 -6.19 1.51
CA MET A 526 20.36 -7.15 2.54
C MET A 526 19.42 -7.11 3.74
N LEU A 527 19.06 -5.92 4.22
CA LEU A 527 18.09 -5.77 5.32
C LEU A 527 16.71 -6.37 4.98
N ALA A 528 16.32 -6.43 3.70
CA ALA A 528 15.12 -7.13 3.26
C ALA A 528 15.30 -8.65 3.22
N ALA A 529 16.46 -9.14 2.76
CA ALA A 529 16.83 -10.56 2.72
C ALA A 529 16.93 -11.17 4.13
N GLU A 530 17.56 -10.47 5.07
CA GLU A 530 17.61 -10.83 6.50
C GLU A 530 16.19 -11.00 7.08
N ARG A 531 15.31 -10.02 6.88
CA ARG A 531 13.91 -10.05 7.36
C ARG A 531 13.08 -11.17 6.73
N PHE A 532 13.25 -11.40 5.43
CA PHE A 532 12.60 -12.51 4.74
C PHE A 532 13.08 -13.86 5.30
N THR A 533 14.39 -14.02 5.48
CA THR A 533 14.99 -15.25 6.02
C THR A 533 14.52 -15.51 7.45
N ALA A 534 14.49 -14.48 8.31
CA ALA A 534 14.01 -14.55 9.69
C ALA A 534 12.50 -14.86 9.82
N THR A 535 11.74 -14.82 8.72
CA THR A 535 10.30 -15.15 8.66
C THR A 535 9.99 -16.32 7.71
N PHE A 536 11.01 -16.98 7.17
CA PHE A 536 10.85 -18.08 6.22
C PHE A 536 10.65 -19.43 6.93
N GLU A 537 9.40 -19.90 6.97
CA GLU A 537 9.04 -21.26 7.38
C GLU A 537 9.18 -22.24 6.19
N GLU A 538 10.03 -23.28 6.30
CA GLU A 538 10.24 -24.24 5.21
C GLU A 538 8.95 -25.08 4.94
N PRO A 539 8.41 -25.05 3.70
CA PRO A 539 7.15 -25.72 3.37
C PRO A 539 7.29 -27.25 3.33
N ARG A 540 6.39 -27.98 3.99
CA ARG A 540 6.40 -29.45 4.02
C ARG A 540 5.43 -30.03 2.98
N ALA A 541 5.84 -31.06 2.26
CA ALA A 541 4.96 -31.74 1.30
C ALA A 541 3.89 -32.57 2.01
N ALA A 542 2.63 -32.42 1.61
CA ALA A 542 1.51 -33.23 2.08
C ALA A 542 1.41 -34.61 1.39
N ARG A 543 2.10 -34.78 0.25
CA ARG A 543 2.08 -35.99 -0.58
C ARG A 543 3.47 -36.25 -1.18
N THR A 544 3.88 -37.50 -1.23
CA THR A 544 5.14 -37.93 -1.88
C THR A 544 4.97 -37.94 -3.39
N LEU A 545 5.04 -36.77 -4.01
CA LEU A 545 5.05 -36.62 -5.47
C LEU A 545 6.49 -36.79 -6.02
N PRO A 546 6.66 -37.32 -7.25
CA PRO A 546 7.96 -37.34 -7.91
C PRO A 546 8.42 -35.92 -8.30
N GLY A 547 9.72 -35.74 -8.53
CA GLY A 547 10.26 -34.49 -9.07
C GLY A 547 11.77 -34.44 -9.11
N ALA A 548 12.29 -33.48 -9.87
CA ALA A 548 13.70 -33.13 -9.95
C ALA A 548 13.83 -31.60 -9.95
N VAL A 549 14.96 -31.08 -9.47
CA VAL A 549 15.33 -29.67 -9.59
C VAL A 549 16.78 -29.59 -10.02
N GLU A 550 17.04 -28.78 -11.05
CA GLU A 550 18.37 -28.40 -11.48
C GLU A 550 18.52 -26.89 -11.26
N LEU A 551 19.51 -26.47 -10.47
CA LEU A 551 19.84 -25.07 -10.29
C LEU A 551 20.96 -24.71 -11.26
N ARG A 552 20.70 -23.77 -12.18
CA ARG A 552 21.69 -23.27 -13.14
C ARG A 552 21.98 -21.80 -12.87
N GLU A 553 23.25 -21.48 -12.64
CA GLU A 553 23.70 -20.10 -12.62
C GLU A 553 23.71 -19.53 -14.05
N ALA A 554 23.05 -18.39 -14.26
CA ALA A 554 23.16 -17.65 -15.51
C ALA A 554 24.51 -16.92 -15.53
N GLY A 555 25.52 -17.56 -16.12
CA GLY A 555 26.92 -17.10 -16.09
C GLY A 555 27.08 -15.59 -16.38
N GLY A 556 27.83 -14.91 -15.52
CA GLY A 556 27.81 -13.46 -15.27
C GLY A 556 28.18 -12.51 -16.41
N GLY A 557 27.41 -12.52 -17.50
CA GLY A 557 27.36 -11.41 -18.45
C GLY A 557 26.72 -10.20 -17.78
N ARG A 558 27.51 -9.14 -17.51
CA ARG A 558 27.02 -7.87 -16.93
C ARG A 558 25.77 -7.39 -17.68
N ALA A 559 24.65 -7.27 -16.97
CA ALA A 559 23.40 -6.73 -17.51
C ALA A 559 23.58 -5.27 -17.94
N ARG A 560 23.89 -5.04 -19.22
CA ARG A 560 23.95 -3.70 -19.80
C ARG A 560 22.53 -3.16 -19.98
N GLY A 561 22.12 -2.27 -19.07
CA GLY A 561 21.02 -1.33 -19.26
C GLY A 561 19.69 -1.91 -19.72
N LEU A 562 18.85 -2.35 -18.78
CA LEU A 562 17.41 -2.45 -19.02
C LEU A 562 16.73 -1.06 -18.95
N GLU A 563 17.27 -0.11 -19.72
CA GLU A 563 16.60 1.14 -20.09
C GLU A 563 16.00 0.94 -21.49
N GLY A 564 14.87 0.24 -21.54
CA GLY A 564 14.14 -0.03 -22.77
C GLY A 564 12.76 -0.61 -22.46
N GLU A 565 11.72 0.00 -23.03
CA GLU A 565 10.34 -0.48 -22.84
C GLU A 565 10.15 -1.87 -23.47
N PRO A 566 9.39 -2.78 -22.83
CA PRO A 566 9.18 -4.13 -23.35
C PRO A 566 8.18 -4.12 -24.51
N THR A 567 8.67 -3.95 -25.74
CA THR A 567 7.88 -4.17 -26.95
C THR A 567 7.49 -5.64 -27.09
N LEU A 568 6.18 -5.94 -27.05
CA LEU A 568 5.70 -7.32 -27.20
C LEU A 568 5.85 -7.80 -28.65
N GLY A 569 6.69 -8.82 -28.83
CA GLY A 569 6.57 -9.79 -29.92
C GLY A 569 7.79 -9.90 -30.84
N ASP A 570 8.43 -11.07 -30.84
CA ASP A 570 8.09 -12.06 -31.88
C ASP A 570 8.41 -13.50 -31.41
N ARG A 571 8.00 -14.52 -32.20
CA ARG A 571 8.14 -15.95 -31.87
C ARG A 571 9.46 -16.54 -32.41
N PRO A 572 10.10 -17.48 -31.68
CA PRO A 572 11.31 -18.15 -32.16
C PRO A 572 11.02 -19.14 -33.30
N ARG A 573 11.75 -19.01 -34.42
CA ARG A 573 11.85 -20.06 -35.46
C ARG A 573 13.03 -21.00 -35.16
N ARG A 574 12.89 -22.27 -35.52
CA ARG A 574 13.91 -23.33 -35.33
C ARG A 574 14.80 -23.51 -36.55
N GLY A 575 16.04 -23.96 -36.33
CA GLY A 575 16.95 -24.52 -37.35
C GLY A 575 17.96 -23.51 -37.92
N ALA A 576 19.16 -23.91 -38.35
CA ALA A 576 19.77 -25.26 -38.36
C ALA A 576 21.31 -25.19 -38.21
N ARG A 577 22.00 -26.34 -38.35
CA ARG A 577 23.42 -26.55 -37.99
C ARG A 577 24.43 -26.14 -39.07
N GLY A 578 25.63 -25.75 -38.64
CA GLY A 578 26.90 -25.87 -39.39
C GLY A 578 27.29 -24.67 -40.27
N GLY A 579 28.58 -24.43 -40.56
CA GLY A 579 29.79 -25.07 -40.02
C GLY A 579 31.05 -24.80 -40.85
N HIS A 580 32.15 -24.40 -40.18
CA HIS A 580 33.52 -24.19 -40.70
C HIS A 580 33.77 -23.15 -41.82
N GLY A 581 34.90 -22.43 -41.69
CA GLY A 581 35.77 -22.06 -42.83
C GLY A 581 35.95 -20.57 -43.15
N GLY A 582 37.21 -20.15 -43.29
CA GLY A 582 37.60 -19.10 -44.25
C GLY A 582 37.72 -17.65 -43.76
N CYS A 583 38.95 -17.23 -43.49
CA CYS A 583 39.46 -15.88 -43.80
C CYS A 583 40.51 -16.07 -44.95
N PRO A 584 41.03 -15.04 -45.68
CA PRO A 584 40.88 -13.59 -45.46
C PRO A 584 40.84 -12.67 -46.73
N ALA A 585 40.78 -11.34 -46.47
CA ALA A 585 41.50 -10.24 -47.16
C ALA A 585 41.12 -9.68 -48.58
N ARG A 586 41.17 -8.32 -48.67
CA ARG A 586 41.25 -7.42 -49.87
C ARG A 586 39.98 -7.34 -50.77
N GLY A 587 39.65 -6.24 -51.46
CA GLY A 587 40.20 -4.86 -51.50
C GLY A 587 39.55 -3.97 -52.58
N HIS A 588 40.04 -2.73 -52.76
CA HIS A 588 39.77 -1.75 -53.86
C HIS A 588 38.50 -0.84 -53.83
N HIS A 589 38.43 0.11 -54.79
CA HIS A 589 37.82 1.45 -54.68
C HIS A 589 36.80 1.81 -55.79
N CYS A 590 35.91 2.76 -55.46
CA CYS A 590 35.33 3.84 -56.29
C CYS A 590 34.71 3.60 -57.70
N ARG A 591 33.38 3.83 -57.78
CA ARG A 591 32.61 4.76 -58.69
C ARG A 591 33.01 4.90 -60.18
N PRO A 592 32.03 4.91 -61.12
CA PRO A 592 31.25 6.15 -61.37
C PRO A 592 29.73 5.99 -61.73
N ARG A 593 29.12 7.10 -62.20
CA ARG A 593 27.70 7.35 -62.61
C ARG A 593 27.48 7.07 -64.13
N PRO A 594 26.24 6.91 -64.68
CA PRO A 594 25.34 8.04 -65.03
C PRO A 594 23.80 7.76 -64.98
N GLN A 595 22.98 8.47 -65.80
CA GLN A 595 21.53 8.75 -65.73
C GLN A 595 20.74 8.19 -66.97
N PRO A 596 19.38 8.25 -67.07
CA PRO A 596 18.65 9.43 -67.63
C PRO A 596 17.18 9.68 -67.09
N GLN A 597 16.34 10.46 -67.81
CA GLN A 597 15.06 11.11 -67.42
C GLN A 597 13.79 10.39 -68.01
N ALA A 598 12.50 10.80 -67.95
CA ALA A 598 11.70 12.05 -67.67
C ALA A 598 10.33 11.66 -66.99
N ASP A 599 9.32 12.46 -66.54
CA ASP A 599 8.65 13.75 -66.89
C ASP A 599 7.77 13.71 -68.18
N PRO A 600 6.42 14.02 -68.16
CA PRO A 600 5.91 15.40 -68.07
C PRO A 600 4.59 15.72 -67.30
N ARG A 601 4.62 16.83 -66.52
CA ARG A 601 3.60 17.93 -66.46
C ARG A 601 2.24 17.66 -65.74
N LEU A 602 1.47 18.63 -65.18
CA LEU A 602 1.48 20.09 -64.87
C LEU A 602 0.26 20.36 -63.92
N ASP A 603 0.05 21.42 -63.11
CA ASP A 603 0.84 22.59 -62.64
C ASP A 603 0.19 23.24 -61.36
N ARG A 604 0.92 24.17 -60.72
CA ARG A 604 0.54 25.38 -59.97
C ARG A 604 -0.55 25.45 -58.87
N CYS A 605 -0.05 25.69 -57.65
CA CYS A 605 -0.64 26.57 -56.61
C CYS A 605 -0.36 28.08 -56.95
N PRO A 606 -0.84 29.10 -56.20
CA PRO A 606 -0.17 29.49 -54.94
C PRO A 606 -1.06 30.12 -53.83
N ALA A 607 -0.40 30.43 -52.71
CA ALA A 607 -0.89 31.14 -51.51
C ALA A 607 -1.27 32.63 -51.79
N ALA A 608 -1.75 33.48 -50.85
CA ALA A 608 -1.24 33.70 -49.49
C ALA A 608 -2.06 34.68 -48.62
N GLN A 609 -1.78 34.69 -47.30
CA GLN A 609 -1.85 35.80 -46.31
C GLN A 609 -3.20 36.57 -46.10
N GLY A 610 -3.50 36.99 -44.85
CA GLY A 610 -4.55 37.99 -44.61
C GLY A 610 -5.09 38.08 -43.18
N ALA A 611 -4.83 39.18 -42.48
CA ALA A 611 -5.06 39.39 -41.06
C ALA A 611 -6.52 39.67 -40.60
N ALA A 612 -6.85 39.11 -39.42
CA ALA A 612 -7.50 39.79 -38.27
C ALA A 612 -8.98 40.29 -38.30
N ARG A 613 -9.44 40.64 -37.08
CA ARG A 613 -10.74 41.24 -36.67
C ARG A 613 -11.94 40.28 -36.73
N GLN A 614 -12.48 39.88 -35.57
CA GLN A 614 -13.51 40.62 -34.80
C GLN A 614 -14.74 41.06 -35.64
N ARG A 615 -15.90 40.44 -35.41
CA ARG A 615 -16.95 41.08 -34.57
C ARG A 615 -18.13 40.16 -34.21
N ARG A 616 -18.58 40.35 -32.96
CA ARG A 616 -19.93 40.16 -32.39
C ARG A 616 -21.04 39.66 -33.33
N GLY A 617 -21.36 38.36 -33.22
CA GLY A 617 -22.57 37.88 -32.53
C GLY A 617 -23.95 38.08 -33.15
N ARG A 618 -24.80 37.06 -32.97
CA ARG A 618 -26.22 37.18 -32.60
C ARG A 618 -26.74 35.82 -32.10
N GLN A 619 -27.46 35.83 -30.97
CA GLN A 619 -28.51 34.85 -30.75
C GLN A 619 -29.66 35.16 -31.73
N PRO A 620 -30.49 34.16 -32.06
CA PRO A 620 -31.83 34.21 -31.49
C PRO A 620 -32.17 32.95 -30.69
N ALA A 621 -33.10 33.11 -29.75
CA ALA A 621 -33.71 32.02 -29.00
C ALA A 621 -35.01 31.53 -29.67
N ARG A 622 -35.69 30.58 -29.01
CA ARG A 622 -36.94 29.87 -29.41
C ARG A 622 -36.70 28.70 -30.38
N GLY A 623 -37.52 27.65 -30.37
CA GLY A 623 -38.80 27.48 -29.67
C GLY A 623 -38.94 26.17 -28.89
N LEU A 624 -40.04 26.08 -28.13
CA LEU A 624 -40.50 24.88 -27.45
C LEU A 624 -41.03 23.86 -28.46
N GLY A 625 -40.79 22.57 -28.22
CA GLY A 625 -41.35 21.47 -29.01
C GLY A 625 -41.28 20.17 -28.21
N GLY A 626 -42.39 19.77 -27.58
CA GLY A 626 -42.47 18.57 -26.76
C GLY A 626 -43.05 17.37 -27.50
N GLY A 627 -42.84 16.18 -26.93
CA GLY A 627 -43.60 14.97 -27.25
C GLY A 627 -42.97 14.04 -28.29
N ALA A 628 -42.41 12.92 -27.81
CA ALA A 628 -42.80 11.57 -28.26
C ALA A 628 -42.09 10.51 -27.39
N ALA A 629 -42.83 9.81 -26.55
CA ALA A 629 -42.35 8.53 -26.01
C ALA A 629 -42.46 7.47 -27.14
N ARG A 630 -41.37 6.74 -27.41
CA ARG A 630 -41.41 5.52 -28.25
C ARG A 630 -41.00 4.32 -27.41
N ALA A 631 -41.97 3.45 -27.14
CA ALA A 631 -41.70 2.12 -26.63
C ALA A 631 -41.01 1.27 -27.72
N LEU A 632 -40.10 0.39 -27.31
CA LEU A 632 -39.50 -0.64 -28.15
C LEU A 632 -39.71 -2.01 -27.51
N ALA A 633 -40.30 -2.91 -28.29
CA ALA A 633 -40.61 -4.29 -27.91
C ALA A 633 -39.38 -5.22 -28.15
N PRO A 634 -39.38 -6.47 -27.65
CA PRO A 634 -38.13 -7.19 -27.34
C PRO A 634 -37.49 -7.98 -28.51
N ALA A 635 -36.31 -8.52 -28.20
CA ALA A 635 -35.32 -9.11 -29.10
C ALA A 635 -35.72 -10.38 -29.91
N PRO A 636 -35.04 -10.66 -31.03
CA PRO A 636 -35.02 -11.98 -31.66
C PRO A 636 -34.18 -13.00 -30.88
N ARG A 637 -34.46 -14.30 -31.09
CA ARG A 637 -33.86 -15.43 -30.36
C ARG A 637 -32.52 -15.88 -30.97
N ARG A 638 -31.64 -16.46 -30.15
CA ARG A 638 -30.47 -17.25 -30.63
C ARG A 638 -30.89 -18.65 -31.09
N PRO A 639 -30.24 -19.25 -32.10
CA PRO A 639 -30.38 -20.67 -32.43
C PRO A 639 -29.62 -21.58 -31.43
N PRO A 640 -29.95 -22.87 -31.34
CA PRO A 640 -29.41 -23.79 -30.32
C PRO A 640 -28.04 -24.38 -30.68
N PHE A 641 -27.32 -24.81 -29.64
CA PHE A 641 -26.12 -25.65 -29.74
C PHE A 641 -26.48 -27.06 -30.27
N ARG A 642 -25.56 -27.70 -31.01
CA ARG A 642 -25.62 -29.14 -31.30
C ARG A 642 -24.73 -29.92 -30.33
N SER A 643 -25.20 -31.07 -29.89
CA SER A 643 -24.43 -32.06 -29.14
C SER A 643 -23.66 -33.01 -30.06
N SER A 644 -22.53 -33.50 -29.58
CA SER A 644 -21.81 -34.65 -30.15
C SER A 644 -21.63 -35.68 -29.03
N GLY A 645 -22.26 -36.85 -29.18
CA GLY A 645 -22.16 -37.95 -28.22
C GLY A 645 -20.79 -38.65 -28.27
N GLY A 646 -20.46 -39.41 -27.21
CA GLY A 646 -19.23 -40.19 -27.13
C GLY A 646 -19.34 -41.59 -27.74
N LEU A 647 -18.21 -42.30 -27.73
CA LEU A 647 -18.10 -43.73 -28.02
C LEU A 647 -17.34 -44.43 -26.87
N PRO A 648 -17.75 -45.64 -26.45
CA PRO A 648 -17.07 -46.44 -25.42
C PRO A 648 -15.82 -47.18 -25.99
N PRO A 649 -15.00 -47.85 -25.16
CA PRO A 649 -13.67 -48.32 -25.54
C PRO A 649 -13.67 -49.74 -26.13
N ASP A 650 -12.52 -50.14 -26.69
CA ASP A 650 -12.15 -51.55 -26.84
C ASP A 650 -10.63 -51.74 -26.71
N GLU A 651 -10.20 -52.98 -26.50
CA GLU A 651 -8.82 -53.35 -26.14
C GLU A 651 -7.83 -53.36 -27.33
N LEU A 652 -6.53 -53.18 -27.04
CA LEU A 652 -5.47 -53.96 -27.70
C LEU A 652 -4.14 -53.88 -26.94
N SER A 653 -3.63 -55.02 -26.48
CA SER A 653 -2.26 -55.13 -25.96
C SER A 653 -1.25 -55.31 -27.10
N LEU A 654 -0.02 -54.83 -26.93
CA LEU A 654 1.18 -55.53 -27.45
C LEU A 654 2.44 -55.10 -26.70
N ARG A 655 3.49 -55.93 -26.76
CA ARG A 655 4.73 -55.81 -25.98
C ARG A 655 5.81 -55.06 -26.76
N GLY A 656 6.70 -54.34 -26.07
CA GLY A 656 7.92 -53.78 -26.69
C GLY A 656 8.84 -53.04 -25.70
N SER A 657 10.00 -53.62 -25.41
CA SER A 657 11.12 -52.97 -24.71
C SER A 657 12.42 -53.61 -25.20
N PRO A 658 13.61 -52.98 -25.02
CA PRO A 658 13.90 -51.57 -24.74
C PRO A 658 14.76 -50.91 -25.85
N GLY A 659 15.14 -49.64 -25.66
CA GLY A 659 16.11 -48.90 -26.47
C GLY A 659 16.56 -47.64 -25.75
#